data_AF-A0A444U236-F1
#
_entry.id   AF-A0A444U236-F1
#
_cell.length_a   1.000
_cell.length_b   1.000
_cell.length_c   1.000
_cell.angle_alpha   90.00
_cell.angle_beta   90.00
_cell.angle_gamma   90.00
#
_symmetry.space_group_name_H-M   'P 1'
#
loop_
_entity.id
_entity.type
_entity.pdbx_description
1 polymer ?
#
loop_
_entity_poly.entity_id
_entity_poly.type
_entity_poly.pdbx_seq_one_letter_code
_entity_poly.pdbx_strand_id
1 'polypeptide(L)'
;MPTEKKISSASDCINAMVDGSELKKVRSNARVYHRYFLLDADMQSLRWEPSKKESEKAKIDIKSVKEVRTGKNTDIFRTNGVYDQISEDCAFSIIYGENYESLDLVANSADVANIWVTGLRYLISYGKQTLDIIESSQNTLRTSWLSDLFSETDVNGAGQIALGTAVQLIKTLNPGLKNVKIELKFKEFHKAKDNIVTKEEFIEVFHELCTRPEIYFLLVQFSSNKEFLDAKDLMMFLEAEQGMAHVNEDTSLEIIQKYEPSKKGQEKGWLSLDGFTKYLMSHECHIFDPEHKNVCQEMHQPLSHYYLNASHNTYLIEDQFRGPSDITGYVRALKMGCRSVEVDVWDGPDNEPVIYTGHTMTSQIVFHSVIDIINKYAFVASEYPLIICLENHCSIKQQKVMFQHLKKILGDKLYTELPNAEESYLPSPYALKGKILLKAKKLATNCTSPEGDVTDEDEGAEMSQRAGNEAGEQPNVVTQKTFQLSKDLSDMVSLCKSVTFKDFQLSFQNQKYWETCSFNEVLATSYANEHPGDFVNYNKKFLARVYPSPMRIDSSNMNPQDFWKCGCQIVAMNFQTPGLMMDLNIGWFRQNGNCGYVLRPAIMREEVSYFSANTKDSVPGVSPQLLHIKIISGQNFPKPKGSGSKGDVVDPYVYVEIHGIPADCAEQRTKTVNQNGDNPIFDESFEFQINLPELAMVRFVVLDDDYIGDEFIGQYTIPFECLQPGFRHVPLQSLTGEMLPHAWIFVHVAITNRRGGGKPHKRGLSVRKGKKSREYATMRILVIKAVDEVFKNALQPLREATDLRENMQNAIVPFKELCGLSAVANLMQCILALSTRLMSGDNTPYVLFNLTGQFPTMEPQVLIPEMLKKIVTAYDAMIQTSKTLIENADGVYEKIMQCQKAAMEFHENLHGIAVKEGLKGRKLHKAVESFTWNITILKGQADLLKHAKNEVLENLKQIHYAALTCDLNTNQKYEYKSESYEYNSESYEYKSESYEYNSESYEYKSESYEYKSESYEYNSESYEYNSESYEYNSESYEYKSESYEYKSESYEYNSESYEYNSESYEYKSESYEYKAFQSFFENDCIFSKIHQDLFRDNPP
;
A
#
# COMPACT_ATOMS: atom_id res chain seq x y z
N MET A 1 -11.42 -19.65 -34.40
CA MET A 1 -10.21 -20.50 -34.58
C MET A 1 -10.38 -21.72 -33.66
N PRO A 2 -9.57 -22.79 -33.74
CA PRO A 2 -9.44 -23.68 -32.58
C PRO A 2 -9.00 -22.81 -31.40
N THR A 3 -9.73 -22.84 -30.30
CA THR A 3 -9.31 -22.17 -29.07
C THR A 3 -8.02 -22.84 -28.59
N GLU A 4 -6.95 -22.07 -28.41
CA GLU A 4 -5.75 -22.58 -27.75
C GLU A 4 -6.16 -23.08 -26.37
N LYS A 5 -6.03 -24.39 -26.14
CA LYS A 5 -6.48 -25.03 -24.91
C LYS A 5 -5.68 -24.43 -23.76
N LYS A 6 -6.35 -23.74 -22.83
CA LYS A 6 -5.69 -23.14 -21.67
C LYS A 6 -4.93 -24.21 -20.90
N ILE A 7 -3.67 -23.93 -20.57
CA ILE A 7 -2.85 -24.78 -19.72
C ILE A 7 -3.49 -24.84 -18.34
N SER A 8 -3.77 -26.06 -17.87
CA SER A 8 -4.50 -26.31 -16.62
C SER A 8 -3.94 -27.45 -15.76
N SER A 9 -2.94 -28.17 -16.28
CA SER A 9 -2.35 -29.37 -15.69
C SER A 9 -0.92 -29.59 -16.18
N ALA A 10 -0.17 -30.47 -15.49
CA ALA A 10 1.18 -30.84 -15.91
C ALA A 10 1.17 -31.60 -17.26
N SER A 11 0.08 -32.33 -17.54
CA SER A 11 -0.16 -32.99 -18.82
C SER A 11 -0.27 -31.98 -19.97
N ASP A 12 -1.02 -30.87 -19.79
CA ASP A 12 -1.11 -29.82 -20.82
C ASP A 12 0.27 -29.21 -21.11
N CYS A 13 1.10 -28.98 -20.08
CA CYS A 13 2.47 -28.49 -20.26
C CYS A 13 3.35 -29.46 -21.05
N ILE A 14 3.29 -30.76 -20.72
CA ILE A 14 4.09 -31.79 -21.38
C ILE A 14 3.65 -31.98 -22.84
N ASN A 15 2.35 -31.96 -23.12
CA ASN A 15 1.83 -32.01 -24.49
C ASN A 15 2.32 -30.82 -25.32
N ALA A 16 2.27 -29.60 -24.78
CA ALA A 16 2.82 -28.41 -25.45
C ALA A 16 4.35 -28.50 -25.68
N MET A 17 5.10 -29.18 -24.81
CA MET A 17 6.53 -29.47 -25.03
C MET A 17 6.77 -30.52 -26.12
N VAL A 18 5.86 -31.49 -26.30
CA VAL A 18 5.92 -32.49 -27.39
C VAL A 18 5.57 -31.86 -28.74
N ASP A 19 4.56 -30.99 -28.78
CA ASP A 19 4.24 -30.17 -29.96
C ASP A 19 5.43 -29.26 -30.33
N GLY A 20 6.08 -28.67 -29.32
CA GLY A 20 7.34 -27.95 -29.44
C GLY A 20 7.20 -26.42 -29.44
N SER A 21 8.31 -25.71 -29.31
CA SER A 21 8.33 -24.25 -29.23
C SER A 21 9.61 -23.64 -29.78
N GLU A 22 9.51 -22.42 -30.33
CA GLU A 22 10.69 -21.64 -30.69
C GLU A 22 11.28 -20.95 -29.44
N LEU A 23 12.52 -21.31 -29.08
CA LEU A 23 13.26 -20.72 -27.97
C LEU A 23 14.60 -20.13 -28.43
N LYS A 24 15.05 -19.09 -27.76
CA LYS A 24 16.34 -18.43 -28.00
C LYS A 24 17.40 -19.05 -27.09
N LYS A 25 18.31 -19.84 -27.67
CA LYS A 25 19.45 -20.45 -26.98
C LYS A 25 20.59 -19.44 -26.80
N VAL A 26 20.96 -19.15 -25.56
CA VAL A 26 22.04 -18.21 -25.22
C VAL A 26 23.37 -18.95 -25.06
N ARG A 27 24.48 -18.30 -25.41
CA ARG A 27 25.85 -18.83 -25.25
C ARG A 27 26.77 -17.82 -24.56
N SER A 28 27.79 -18.34 -23.88
CA SER A 28 28.81 -17.57 -23.14
C SER A 28 29.56 -16.51 -23.97
N ASN A 29 29.57 -16.63 -25.30
CA ASN A 29 30.16 -15.65 -26.22
C ASN A 29 29.17 -14.57 -26.71
N ALA A 30 28.13 -14.29 -25.93
CA ALA A 30 27.05 -13.34 -26.21
C ALA A 30 26.18 -13.64 -27.45
N ARG A 31 26.33 -14.82 -28.09
CA ARG A 31 25.51 -15.19 -29.25
C ARG A 31 24.19 -15.82 -28.82
N VAL A 32 23.11 -15.36 -29.45
CA VAL A 32 21.75 -15.88 -29.29
C VAL A 32 21.35 -16.62 -30.56
N TYR A 33 20.76 -17.80 -30.41
CA TYR A 33 20.34 -18.66 -31.52
C TYR A 33 18.86 -19.05 -31.37
N HIS A 34 18.02 -18.57 -32.29
CA HIS A 34 16.64 -19.03 -32.43
C HIS A 34 16.63 -20.49 -32.87
N ARG A 35 15.93 -21.36 -32.13
CA ARG A 35 15.83 -22.80 -32.42
C ARG A 35 14.46 -23.32 -32.01
N TYR A 36 13.93 -24.24 -32.80
CA TYR A 36 12.80 -25.05 -32.36
C TYR A 36 13.29 -26.13 -31.38
N PHE A 37 12.64 -26.22 -30.22
CA PHE A 37 12.85 -27.23 -29.19
C PHE A 37 11.60 -28.10 -29.06
N LEU A 38 11.78 -29.40 -28.82
CA LEU A 38 10.69 -30.36 -28.61
C LEU A 38 11.12 -31.47 -27.66
N LEU A 39 10.16 -32.03 -26.94
CA LEU A 39 10.29 -33.28 -26.19
C LEU A 39 9.99 -34.45 -27.13
N ASP A 40 10.81 -35.50 -27.11
CA ASP A 40 10.49 -36.74 -27.82
C ASP A 40 9.17 -37.33 -27.30
N ALA A 41 8.38 -37.96 -28.18
CA ALA A 41 7.08 -38.55 -27.81
C ALA A 41 7.18 -39.72 -26.79
N ASP A 42 8.38 -40.26 -26.54
CA ASP A 42 8.67 -41.22 -25.47
C ASP A 42 9.00 -40.56 -24.12
N MET A 43 8.97 -39.22 -24.08
CA MET A 43 9.32 -38.34 -22.96
C MET A 43 10.73 -38.56 -22.39
N GLN A 44 11.61 -39.30 -23.08
CA GLN A 44 12.94 -39.62 -22.58
C GLN A 44 13.97 -38.53 -22.86
N SER A 45 13.71 -37.60 -23.79
CA SER A 45 14.75 -36.68 -24.25
C SER A 45 14.24 -35.38 -24.85
N LEU A 46 14.96 -34.30 -24.52
CA LEU A 46 14.81 -32.98 -25.11
C LEU A 46 15.67 -32.89 -26.38
N ARG A 47 15.11 -32.40 -27.49
CA ARG A 47 15.83 -32.14 -28.75
C ARG A 47 15.64 -30.72 -29.25
N TRP A 48 16.56 -30.29 -30.11
CA TRP A 48 16.43 -29.03 -30.86
C TRP A 48 17.13 -29.12 -32.22
N GLU A 49 16.86 -28.16 -33.11
CA GLU A 49 17.48 -28.14 -34.44
C GLU A 49 19.01 -27.90 -34.38
N PRO A 50 19.84 -28.81 -34.95
CA PRO A 50 21.29 -28.72 -34.84
C PRO A 50 21.87 -27.63 -35.78
N SER A 51 22.84 -26.85 -35.28
CA SER A 51 23.52 -25.80 -36.07
C SER A 51 24.43 -26.32 -37.21
N LYS A 52 24.64 -27.64 -37.30
CA LYS A 52 25.48 -28.35 -38.28
C LYS A 52 24.92 -29.77 -38.47
N LYS A 53 25.40 -30.53 -39.47
CA LYS A 53 25.00 -31.92 -39.76
C LYS A 53 25.28 -32.97 -38.65
N GLU A 54 25.79 -32.58 -37.48
CA GLU A 54 25.97 -33.46 -36.32
C GLU A 54 24.69 -33.45 -35.45
N SER A 55 23.72 -34.31 -35.79
CA SER A 55 22.43 -34.42 -35.09
C SER A 55 22.54 -34.90 -33.64
N GLU A 56 23.49 -35.80 -33.36
CA GLU A 56 23.70 -36.45 -32.05
C GLU A 56 23.89 -35.45 -30.89
N LYS A 57 24.47 -34.27 -31.15
CA LYS A 57 24.80 -33.25 -30.12
C LYS A 57 23.67 -32.26 -29.83
N ALA A 58 22.50 -32.43 -30.45
CA ALA A 58 21.34 -31.57 -30.26
C ALA A 58 20.23 -32.26 -29.44
N LYS A 59 20.66 -33.00 -28.42
CA LYS A 59 19.83 -33.86 -27.57
C LYS A 59 20.34 -33.81 -26.12
N ILE A 60 19.43 -33.82 -25.15
CA ILE A 60 19.69 -34.05 -23.72
C ILE A 60 18.73 -35.16 -23.24
N ASP A 61 19.26 -36.20 -22.59
CA ASP A 61 18.43 -37.22 -21.92
C ASP A 61 17.84 -36.60 -20.64
N ILE A 62 16.54 -36.74 -20.42
CA ILE A 62 15.86 -36.21 -19.23
C ILE A 62 16.49 -36.74 -17.94
N LYS A 63 16.99 -38.00 -17.92
CA LYS A 63 17.69 -38.59 -16.77
C LYS A 63 19.01 -37.93 -16.43
N SER A 64 19.59 -37.17 -17.37
CA SER A 64 20.82 -36.41 -17.15
C SER A 64 20.57 -35.02 -16.58
N VAL A 65 19.32 -34.52 -16.62
CA VAL A 65 18.94 -33.23 -16.05
C VAL A 65 18.94 -33.36 -14.52
N LYS A 66 19.61 -32.43 -13.84
CA LYS A 66 19.71 -32.36 -12.38
C LYS A 66 18.71 -31.36 -11.80
N GLU A 67 18.53 -30.22 -12.46
CA GLU A 67 17.60 -29.17 -12.02
C GLU A 67 17.21 -28.23 -13.17
N VAL A 68 16.12 -27.47 -13.00
CA VAL A 68 15.69 -26.39 -13.89
C VAL A 68 15.56 -25.09 -13.09
N ARG A 69 16.41 -24.11 -13.42
CA ARG A 69 16.43 -22.79 -12.80
C ARG A 69 15.59 -21.82 -13.64
N THR A 70 14.67 -21.11 -12.99
CA THR A 70 13.97 -19.96 -13.58
C THR A 70 14.87 -18.72 -13.54
N GLY A 71 14.54 -17.72 -14.36
CA GLY A 71 15.21 -16.43 -14.37
C GLY A 71 16.63 -16.46 -14.95
N LYS A 72 17.36 -15.36 -14.74
CA LYS A 72 18.70 -15.11 -15.30
C LYS A 72 19.82 -15.68 -14.44
N ASN A 73 19.58 -16.83 -13.81
CA ASN A 73 20.30 -17.24 -12.61
C ASN A 73 21.65 -17.97 -12.82
N THR A 74 22.12 -18.10 -14.06
CA THR A 74 23.42 -18.69 -14.42
C THR A 74 24.49 -17.64 -14.77
N ASP A 75 25.77 -18.01 -14.66
CA ASP A 75 26.90 -17.15 -15.05
C ASP A 75 26.82 -16.67 -16.51
N ILE A 76 26.26 -17.51 -17.41
CA ILE A 76 26.09 -17.19 -18.83
C ILE A 76 25.09 -16.06 -19.04
N PHE A 77 24.03 -15.96 -18.24
CA PHE A 77 23.18 -14.77 -18.25
C PHE A 77 23.92 -13.59 -17.59
N ARG A 78 24.40 -13.74 -16.35
CA ARG A 78 24.98 -12.64 -15.53
C ARG A 78 26.17 -11.92 -16.18
N THR A 79 27.03 -12.65 -16.91
CA THR A 79 28.26 -12.09 -17.53
C THR A 79 28.05 -11.51 -18.93
N ASN A 80 26.90 -11.72 -19.54
CA ASN A 80 26.65 -11.44 -20.96
C ASN A 80 26.09 -10.02 -21.19
N GLY A 81 26.51 -9.37 -22.27
CA GLY A 81 26.10 -8.00 -22.64
C GLY A 81 24.62 -7.84 -23.01
N VAL A 82 23.90 -8.95 -23.19
CA VAL A 82 22.46 -8.99 -23.53
C VAL A 82 21.56 -9.09 -22.28
N TYR A 83 22.14 -9.14 -21.07
CA TYR A 83 21.42 -9.29 -19.79
C TYR A 83 20.24 -8.31 -19.60
N ASP A 84 20.44 -7.05 -20.02
CA ASP A 84 19.47 -5.96 -19.89
C ASP A 84 18.34 -6.02 -20.95
N GLN A 85 18.47 -6.86 -21.99
CA GLN A 85 17.52 -6.95 -23.13
C GLN A 85 16.63 -8.20 -23.09
N ILE A 86 16.90 -9.12 -22.17
CA ILE A 86 16.16 -10.37 -21.96
C ILE A 86 15.20 -10.13 -20.79
N SER A 87 13.93 -10.55 -20.88
CA SER A 87 13.06 -10.56 -19.69
C SER A 87 13.53 -11.65 -18.74
N GLU A 88 13.43 -11.43 -17.42
CA GLU A 88 13.78 -12.46 -16.44
C GLU A 88 12.74 -13.59 -16.44
N ASP A 89 11.46 -13.25 -16.51
CA ASP A 89 10.34 -14.20 -16.53
C ASP A 89 10.33 -15.09 -17.79
N CYS A 90 10.88 -14.62 -18.91
CA CYS A 90 11.06 -15.42 -20.13
C CYS A 90 12.31 -16.31 -20.09
N ALA A 91 13.21 -16.17 -19.11
CA ALA A 91 14.50 -16.86 -19.07
C ALA A 91 14.46 -18.09 -18.16
N PHE A 92 15.11 -19.17 -18.59
CA PHE A 92 15.33 -20.35 -17.77
C PHE A 92 16.58 -21.12 -18.22
N SER A 93 17.13 -21.94 -17.33
CA SER A 93 18.32 -22.75 -17.59
C SER A 93 18.12 -24.19 -17.14
N ILE A 94 18.42 -25.12 -18.03
CA ILE A 94 18.41 -26.56 -17.76
C ILE A 94 19.84 -26.95 -17.35
N ILE A 95 20.00 -27.51 -16.15
CA ILE A 95 21.30 -27.93 -15.63
C ILE A 95 21.40 -29.46 -15.73
N TYR A 96 22.43 -29.97 -16.40
CA TYR A 96 22.52 -31.39 -16.75
C TYR A 96 23.95 -31.96 -16.70
N GLY A 97 24.04 -33.29 -16.59
CA GLY A 97 25.28 -34.05 -16.49
C GLY A 97 26.00 -33.93 -15.13
N GLU A 98 27.04 -34.74 -14.94
CA GLU A 98 27.81 -34.79 -13.69
C GLU A 98 28.65 -33.52 -13.44
N ASN A 99 28.94 -32.75 -14.49
CA ASN A 99 29.69 -31.49 -14.40
C ASN A 99 28.79 -30.25 -14.22
N TYR A 100 27.47 -30.43 -14.05
CA TYR A 100 26.49 -29.32 -13.95
C TYR A 100 26.58 -28.35 -15.15
N GLU A 101 26.57 -28.90 -16.37
CA GLU A 101 26.53 -28.10 -17.60
C GLU A 101 25.20 -27.34 -17.70
N SER A 102 25.23 -26.14 -18.28
CA SER A 102 24.05 -25.28 -18.43
C SER A 102 23.60 -25.17 -19.89
N LEU A 103 22.29 -25.31 -20.10
CA LEU A 103 21.59 -24.93 -21.32
C LEU A 103 20.66 -23.75 -21.00
N ASP A 104 21.12 -22.55 -21.33
CA ASP A 104 20.40 -21.29 -21.11
C ASP A 104 19.47 -20.95 -22.27
N LEU A 105 18.18 -20.74 -21.96
CA LEU A 105 17.08 -20.56 -22.90
C LEU A 105 16.27 -19.31 -22.54
N VAL A 106 15.74 -18.65 -23.56
CA VAL A 106 14.81 -17.53 -23.43
C VAL A 106 13.60 -17.79 -24.32
N ALA A 107 12.42 -17.87 -23.73
CA ALA A 107 11.15 -18.02 -24.43
C ALA A 107 10.72 -16.70 -25.11
N ASN A 108 9.67 -16.78 -25.93
CA ASN A 108 9.02 -15.60 -26.50
C ASN A 108 8.13 -14.84 -25.48
N SER A 109 7.66 -15.53 -24.45
CA SER A 109 6.73 -15.08 -23.40
C SER A 109 7.04 -15.81 -22.09
N ALA A 110 6.58 -15.27 -20.96
CA ALA A 110 6.70 -15.92 -19.66
C ALA A 110 5.87 -17.21 -19.58
N ASP A 111 4.68 -17.23 -20.19
CA ASP A 111 3.83 -18.43 -20.27
C ASP A 111 4.56 -19.62 -20.90
N VAL A 112 5.25 -19.40 -22.03
CA VAL A 112 6.05 -20.47 -22.66
C VAL A 112 7.23 -20.87 -21.77
N ALA A 113 7.89 -19.96 -21.06
CA ALA A 113 8.92 -20.34 -20.09
C ALA A 113 8.33 -21.20 -18.95
N ASN A 114 7.18 -20.81 -18.39
CA ASN A 114 6.49 -21.52 -17.32
C ASN A 114 6.01 -22.92 -17.74
N ILE A 115 5.48 -23.07 -18.96
CA ILE A 115 5.13 -24.37 -19.56
C ILE A 115 6.36 -25.30 -19.58
N TRP A 116 7.47 -24.82 -20.15
CA TRP A 116 8.70 -25.60 -20.30
C TRP A 116 9.33 -25.95 -18.95
N VAL A 117 9.39 -25.01 -18.01
CA VAL A 117 9.92 -25.23 -16.66
C VAL A 117 9.05 -26.24 -15.91
N THR A 118 7.73 -26.10 -15.96
CA THR A 118 6.78 -26.99 -15.26
C THR A 118 6.86 -28.41 -15.78
N GLY A 119 6.75 -28.61 -17.11
CA GLY A 119 6.81 -29.94 -17.69
C GLY A 119 8.15 -30.63 -17.46
N LEU A 120 9.28 -29.90 -17.56
CA LEU A 120 10.60 -30.46 -17.25
C LEU A 120 10.73 -30.86 -15.76
N ARG A 121 10.27 -30.02 -14.82
CA ARG A 121 10.29 -30.34 -13.38
C ARG A 121 9.46 -31.59 -13.05
N TYR A 122 8.30 -31.74 -13.68
CA TYR A 122 7.45 -32.92 -13.55
C TYR A 122 8.15 -34.18 -14.08
N LEU A 123 8.74 -34.11 -15.28
CA LEU A 123 9.49 -35.20 -15.90
C LEU A 123 10.71 -35.64 -15.08
N ILE A 124 11.43 -34.70 -14.44
CA ILE A 124 12.55 -35.00 -13.54
C ILE A 124 12.06 -35.74 -12.28
N SER A 125 10.92 -35.31 -11.73
CA SER A 125 10.39 -35.82 -10.46
C SER A 125 9.81 -37.23 -10.57
N TYR A 126 9.08 -37.52 -11.66
CA TYR A 126 8.35 -38.78 -11.84
C TYR A 126 8.99 -39.75 -12.85
N GLY A 127 9.93 -39.28 -13.67
CA GLY A 127 10.75 -40.11 -14.56
C GLY A 127 9.92 -41.04 -15.45
N LYS A 128 10.09 -42.35 -15.31
CA LYS A 128 9.34 -43.36 -16.09
C LYS A 128 7.87 -43.51 -15.69
N GLN A 129 7.49 -43.14 -14.47
CA GLN A 129 6.10 -43.22 -14.00
C GLN A 129 5.25 -42.03 -14.45
N THR A 130 5.86 -41.04 -15.11
CA THR A 130 5.18 -39.84 -15.62
C THR A 130 4.00 -40.21 -16.55
N LEU A 131 4.13 -41.24 -17.38
CA LEU A 131 3.06 -41.71 -18.26
C LEU A 131 1.88 -42.29 -17.46
N ASP A 132 2.13 -43.17 -16.49
CA ASP A 132 1.09 -43.77 -15.64
C ASP A 132 0.35 -42.69 -14.82
N ILE A 133 1.08 -41.66 -14.36
CA ILE A 133 0.51 -40.54 -13.59
C ILE A 133 -0.31 -39.62 -14.52
N ILE A 134 0.16 -39.33 -15.73
CA ILE A 134 -0.58 -38.56 -16.74
C ILE A 134 -1.86 -39.30 -17.15
N GLU A 135 -1.84 -40.62 -17.35
CA GLU A 135 -3.06 -41.40 -17.61
C GLU A 135 -4.01 -41.40 -16.40
N SER A 136 -3.48 -41.39 -15.17
CA SER A 136 -4.29 -41.28 -13.94
C SER A 136 -4.89 -39.88 -13.68
N SER A 137 -4.41 -38.84 -14.39
CA SER A 137 -4.79 -37.43 -14.17
C SER A 137 -6.27 -37.12 -14.41
N GLN A 138 -7.04 -38.03 -15.01
CA GLN A 138 -8.51 -37.90 -15.04
C GLN A 138 -9.15 -37.95 -13.64
N ASN A 139 -8.44 -38.42 -12.61
CA ASN A 139 -8.91 -38.50 -11.22
C ASN A 139 -8.25 -37.49 -10.26
N THR A 140 -8.00 -36.24 -10.70
CA THR A 140 -7.56 -35.17 -9.78
C THR A 140 -8.61 -34.87 -8.69
N LEU A 141 -8.18 -34.25 -7.58
CA LEU A 141 -9.06 -33.69 -6.54
C LEU A 141 -10.13 -32.78 -7.14
N ARG A 142 -9.73 -31.97 -8.12
CA ARG A 142 -10.57 -31.01 -8.84
C ARG A 142 -11.67 -31.69 -9.66
N THR A 143 -11.31 -32.67 -10.51
CA THR A 143 -12.28 -33.43 -11.31
C THR A 143 -13.24 -34.22 -10.43
N SER A 144 -12.75 -34.76 -9.30
CA SER A 144 -13.60 -35.43 -8.29
C SER A 144 -14.59 -34.44 -7.65
N TRP A 145 -14.12 -33.29 -7.16
CA TRP A 145 -14.99 -32.29 -6.54
C TRP A 145 -16.07 -31.76 -7.50
N LEU A 146 -15.71 -31.43 -8.74
CA LEU A 146 -16.68 -31.00 -9.76
C LEU A 146 -17.65 -32.11 -10.14
N SER A 147 -17.22 -33.38 -10.08
CA SER A 147 -18.08 -34.55 -10.27
C SER A 147 -19.13 -34.68 -9.16
N ASP A 148 -18.70 -34.50 -7.91
CA ASP A 148 -19.57 -34.59 -6.74
C ASP A 148 -20.60 -33.45 -6.77
N LEU A 149 -20.16 -32.21 -7.05
CA LEU A 149 -21.01 -31.03 -7.18
C LEU A 149 -22.05 -31.15 -8.30
N PHE A 150 -21.66 -31.71 -9.45
CA PHE A 150 -22.60 -32.01 -10.54
C PHE A 150 -23.65 -33.03 -10.08
N SER A 151 -23.23 -34.08 -9.36
CA SER A 151 -24.12 -35.15 -8.89
C SER A 151 -25.07 -34.68 -7.78
N GLU A 152 -24.64 -33.75 -6.91
CA GLU A 152 -25.52 -33.07 -5.94
C GLU A 152 -26.58 -32.18 -6.64
N THR A 153 -26.29 -31.69 -7.86
CA THR A 153 -27.19 -30.86 -8.67
C THR A 153 -28.14 -31.69 -9.55
N ASP A 154 -27.70 -32.86 -10.01
CA ASP A 154 -28.51 -33.83 -10.76
C ASP A 154 -29.36 -34.70 -9.81
N VAL A 155 -30.37 -34.07 -9.21
CA VAL A 155 -31.32 -34.71 -8.26
C VAL A 155 -32.01 -35.96 -8.84
N ASN A 156 -32.08 -36.07 -10.17
CA ASN A 156 -32.73 -37.20 -10.86
C ASN A 156 -31.75 -38.34 -11.20
N GLY A 157 -30.43 -38.15 -11.06
CA GLY A 157 -29.41 -39.11 -11.49
C GLY A 157 -29.43 -39.40 -12.99
N ALA A 158 -29.82 -38.41 -13.81
CA ALA A 158 -29.96 -38.56 -15.27
C ALA A 158 -28.61 -38.51 -16.02
N GLY A 159 -27.51 -38.13 -15.33
CA GLY A 159 -26.21 -37.82 -15.92
C GLY A 159 -26.17 -36.43 -16.59
N GLN A 160 -27.20 -35.61 -16.37
CA GLN A 160 -27.54 -34.45 -17.20
C GLN A 160 -28.26 -33.37 -16.41
N ILE A 161 -27.82 -32.11 -16.53
CA ILE A 161 -28.48 -30.94 -15.91
C ILE A 161 -28.90 -29.92 -16.97
N ALA A 162 -29.88 -29.06 -16.65
CA ALA A 162 -30.29 -27.99 -17.54
C ALA A 162 -29.20 -26.90 -17.66
N LEU A 163 -29.03 -26.33 -18.86
CA LEU A 163 -28.04 -25.28 -19.14
C LEU A 163 -28.12 -24.09 -18.17
N GLY A 164 -29.34 -23.64 -17.83
CA GLY A 164 -29.54 -22.55 -16.87
C GLY A 164 -28.98 -22.87 -15.47
N THR A 165 -29.13 -24.13 -15.03
CA THR A 165 -28.57 -24.62 -13.76
C THR A 165 -27.05 -24.68 -13.82
N ALA A 166 -26.47 -25.20 -14.91
CA ALA A 166 -25.02 -25.24 -15.12
C ALA A 166 -24.40 -23.83 -15.12
N VAL A 167 -25.04 -22.86 -15.81
CA VAL A 167 -24.63 -21.45 -15.83
C VAL A 167 -24.67 -20.83 -14.43
N GLN A 168 -25.74 -21.08 -13.67
CA GLN A 168 -25.86 -20.56 -12.30
C GLN A 168 -24.86 -21.21 -11.34
N LEU A 169 -24.52 -22.49 -11.52
CA LEU A 169 -23.53 -23.20 -10.72
C LEU A 169 -22.12 -22.61 -10.94
N ILE A 170 -21.69 -22.43 -12.20
CA ILE A 170 -20.42 -21.78 -12.54
C ILE A 170 -20.39 -20.33 -11.99
N LYS A 171 -21.48 -19.58 -12.15
CA LYS A 171 -21.56 -18.20 -11.63
C LYS A 171 -21.53 -18.12 -10.10
N THR A 172 -22.06 -19.12 -9.39
CA THR A 172 -21.99 -19.17 -7.93
C THR A 172 -20.56 -19.41 -7.45
N LEU A 173 -19.79 -20.24 -8.18
CA LEU A 173 -18.36 -20.48 -7.90
C LEU A 173 -17.46 -19.31 -8.33
N ASN A 174 -17.81 -18.59 -9.40
CA ASN A 174 -17.09 -17.43 -9.89
C ASN A 174 -18.06 -16.27 -10.23
N PRO A 175 -18.45 -15.45 -9.23
CA PRO A 175 -19.44 -14.38 -9.40
C PRO A 175 -19.07 -13.31 -10.42
N GLY A 176 -17.79 -13.20 -10.74
CA GLY A 176 -17.30 -12.28 -11.76
C GLY A 176 -17.69 -12.66 -13.20
N LEU A 177 -18.05 -13.91 -13.47
CA LEU A 177 -18.39 -14.33 -14.83
C LEU A 177 -19.80 -13.88 -15.25
N LYS A 178 -19.87 -13.17 -16.38
CA LYS A 178 -21.12 -12.75 -17.04
C LYS A 178 -21.85 -13.99 -17.59
N ASN A 179 -23.15 -14.15 -17.30
CA ASN A 179 -23.97 -15.29 -17.77
C ASN A 179 -23.77 -15.58 -19.27
N VAL A 180 -23.80 -14.51 -20.09
CA VAL A 180 -23.65 -14.59 -21.55
C VAL A 180 -22.34 -15.28 -21.96
N LYS A 181 -21.23 -15.04 -21.25
CA LYS A 181 -19.93 -15.68 -21.52
C LYS A 181 -19.96 -17.18 -21.21
N ILE A 182 -20.61 -17.55 -20.10
CA ILE A 182 -20.77 -18.96 -19.70
C ILE A 182 -21.66 -19.71 -20.70
N GLU A 183 -22.81 -19.12 -21.07
CA GLU A 183 -23.72 -19.67 -22.06
C GLU A 183 -23.09 -19.83 -23.45
N LEU A 184 -22.34 -18.82 -23.91
CA LEU A 184 -21.62 -18.89 -25.19
C LEU A 184 -20.61 -20.04 -25.16
N LYS A 185 -19.88 -20.23 -24.05
CA LYS A 185 -18.90 -21.31 -23.93
C LYS A 185 -19.54 -22.69 -24.01
N PHE A 186 -20.66 -22.93 -23.34
CA PHE A 186 -21.42 -24.18 -23.51
C PHE A 186 -21.89 -24.37 -24.96
N LYS A 187 -22.34 -23.30 -25.64
CA LYS A 187 -22.75 -23.33 -27.07
C LYS A 187 -21.58 -23.58 -28.05
N GLU A 188 -20.33 -23.31 -27.67
CA GLU A 188 -19.15 -23.63 -28.49
C GLU A 188 -18.82 -25.13 -28.47
N PHE A 189 -18.94 -25.78 -27.31
CA PHE A 189 -18.80 -27.24 -27.18
C PHE A 189 -19.99 -27.99 -27.81
N HIS A 190 -21.20 -27.46 -27.64
CA HIS A 190 -22.42 -28.05 -28.21
C HIS A 190 -22.53 -27.85 -29.74
N LYS A 191 -22.45 -28.94 -30.51
CA LYS A 191 -22.90 -28.98 -31.92
C LYS A 191 -24.43 -29.06 -32.02
N ALA A 192 -25.10 -28.06 -31.46
CA ALA A 192 -26.51 -27.69 -31.61
C ALA A 192 -27.57 -28.82 -31.54
N LYS A 193 -28.24 -28.95 -30.38
CA LYS A 193 -29.71 -28.84 -30.32
C LYS A 193 -30.39 -28.82 -28.94
N ASP A 194 -29.78 -29.35 -27.88
CA ASP A 194 -30.45 -29.50 -26.58
C ASP A 194 -29.93 -28.51 -25.51
N ASN A 195 -30.82 -28.06 -24.61
CA ASN A 195 -30.49 -27.16 -23.49
C ASN A 195 -29.99 -27.93 -22.25
N ILE A 196 -29.22 -28.98 -22.49
CA ILE A 196 -28.82 -29.99 -21.51
C ILE A 196 -27.30 -30.07 -21.50
N VAL A 197 -26.70 -30.23 -20.33
CA VAL A 197 -25.24 -30.27 -20.12
C VAL A 197 -24.88 -31.58 -19.44
N THR A 198 -23.93 -32.34 -20.00
CA THR A 198 -23.40 -33.53 -19.32
C THR A 198 -22.34 -33.16 -18.29
N LYS A 199 -22.00 -34.13 -17.45
CA LYS A 199 -20.97 -34.01 -16.43
C LYS A 199 -19.60 -33.62 -17.01
N GLU A 200 -19.22 -34.26 -18.11
CA GLU A 200 -17.93 -34.04 -18.78
C GLU A 200 -17.86 -32.63 -19.38
N GLU A 201 -18.93 -32.18 -20.05
CA GLU A 201 -19.04 -30.83 -20.61
C GLU A 201 -19.00 -29.75 -19.52
N PHE A 202 -19.67 -29.98 -18.38
CA PHE A 202 -19.62 -29.07 -17.24
C PHE A 202 -18.19 -28.92 -16.70
N ILE A 203 -17.46 -30.03 -16.53
CA ILE A 203 -16.08 -30.04 -16.05
C ILE A 203 -15.15 -29.32 -17.04
N GLU A 204 -15.27 -29.59 -18.34
CA GLU A 204 -14.42 -28.99 -19.37
C GLU A 204 -14.67 -27.47 -19.50
N VAL A 205 -15.94 -27.04 -19.53
CA VAL A 205 -16.29 -25.61 -19.55
C VAL A 205 -15.89 -24.90 -18.26
N PHE A 206 -16.03 -25.54 -17.09
CA PHE A 206 -15.54 -24.97 -15.83
C PHE A 206 -14.02 -24.79 -15.86
N HIS A 207 -13.26 -25.80 -16.31
CA HIS A 207 -11.81 -25.69 -16.44
C HIS A 207 -11.41 -24.56 -17.39
N GLU A 208 -12.05 -24.39 -18.54
CA GLU A 208 -11.66 -23.31 -19.48
C GLU A 208 -12.05 -21.91 -18.97
N LEU A 209 -13.18 -21.76 -18.27
CA LEU A 209 -13.64 -20.45 -17.79
C LEU A 209 -13.01 -20.02 -16.45
N CYS A 210 -12.82 -20.96 -15.51
CA CYS A 210 -12.42 -20.65 -14.13
C CYS A 210 -10.95 -20.94 -13.83
N THR A 211 -10.18 -21.55 -14.74
CA THR A 211 -8.73 -21.68 -14.57
C THR A 211 -8.00 -20.39 -14.92
N ARG A 212 -7.17 -19.93 -13.99
CA ARG A 212 -6.21 -18.84 -14.15
C ARG A 212 -4.79 -19.44 -14.27
N PRO A 213 -4.20 -19.49 -15.48
CA PRO A 213 -2.90 -20.14 -15.69
C PRO A 213 -1.78 -19.59 -14.80
N GLU A 214 -1.80 -18.29 -14.50
CA GLU A 214 -0.83 -17.63 -13.64
C GLU A 214 -0.91 -18.11 -12.18
N ILE A 215 -2.11 -18.43 -11.69
CA ILE A 215 -2.31 -19.02 -10.35
C ILE A 215 -1.92 -20.50 -10.36
N TYR A 216 -2.17 -21.21 -11.45
CA TYR A 216 -1.73 -22.60 -11.60
C TYR A 216 -0.20 -22.73 -11.57
N PHE A 217 0.53 -21.92 -12.34
CA PHE A 217 1.99 -21.92 -12.30
C PHE A 217 2.53 -21.49 -10.93
N LEU A 218 1.86 -20.55 -10.27
CA LEU A 218 2.20 -20.16 -8.89
C LEU A 218 2.03 -21.32 -7.90
N LEU A 219 0.91 -22.04 -7.93
CA LEU A 219 0.71 -23.22 -7.10
C LEU A 219 1.81 -24.26 -7.35
N VAL A 220 2.06 -24.59 -8.61
CA VAL A 220 3.05 -25.62 -8.96
C VAL A 220 4.47 -25.23 -8.52
N GLN A 221 4.81 -23.94 -8.51
CA GLN A 221 6.10 -23.45 -7.99
C GLN A 221 6.35 -23.85 -6.53
N PHE A 222 5.32 -23.88 -5.67
CA PHE A 222 5.44 -24.20 -4.24
C PHE A 222 5.03 -25.63 -3.87
N SER A 223 4.28 -26.30 -4.75
CA SER A 223 3.78 -27.67 -4.61
C SER A 223 4.82 -28.80 -4.48
N SER A 224 6.11 -28.52 -4.39
CA SER A 224 7.15 -29.58 -4.43
C SER A 224 6.99 -30.57 -5.61
N ASN A 225 6.49 -30.08 -6.76
CA ASN A 225 6.13 -30.82 -7.99
C ASN A 225 4.81 -31.64 -7.94
N LYS A 226 3.89 -31.34 -7.03
CA LYS A 226 2.52 -31.87 -6.95
C LYS A 226 1.52 -30.98 -7.73
N GLU A 227 0.25 -31.39 -7.83
CA GLU A 227 -0.86 -30.51 -8.31
C GLU A 227 -1.74 -29.98 -7.15
N PHE A 228 -1.17 -29.94 -5.94
CA PHE A 228 -1.76 -29.39 -4.71
C PHE A 228 -0.63 -28.91 -3.78
N LEU A 229 -0.96 -28.03 -2.83
CA LEU A 229 -0.09 -27.71 -1.69
C LEU A 229 -0.51 -28.58 -0.51
N ASP A 230 0.41 -29.26 0.17
CA ASP A 230 0.14 -29.78 1.52
C ASP A 230 0.38 -28.71 2.59
N ALA A 231 0.10 -29.01 3.86
CA ALA A 231 0.28 -28.07 4.97
C ALA A 231 1.72 -27.52 5.06
N LYS A 232 2.74 -28.29 4.67
CA LYS A 232 4.14 -27.87 4.71
C LYS A 232 4.51 -27.01 3.50
N ASP A 233 4.04 -27.37 2.29
CA ASP A 233 4.18 -26.50 1.11
C ASP A 233 3.52 -25.13 1.34
N LEU A 234 2.31 -25.14 1.91
CA LEU A 234 1.54 -23.93 2.19
C LEU A 234 2.21 -23.08 3.27
N MET A 235 2.69 -23.67 4.37
CA MET A 235 3.46 -22.96 5.41
C MET A 235 4.65 -22.21 4.79
N MET A 236 5.41 -22.87 3.90
CA MET A 236 6.53 -22.24 3.19
C MET A 236 6.08 -21.09 2.29
N PHE A 237 4.95 -21.21 1.58
CA PHE A 237 4.41 -20.12 0.76
C PHE A 237 3.98 -18.91 1.61
N LEU A 238 3.33 -19.14 2.75
CA LEU A 238 2.84 -18.10 3.65
C LEU A 238 3.99 -17.33 4.30
N GLU A 239 5.00 -18.03 4.81
CA GLU A 239 6.19 -17.40 5.41
C GLU A 239 7.08 -16.73 4.34
N ALA A 240 7.40 -17.43 3.26
CA ALA A 240 8.42 -16.97 2.31
C ALA A 240 7.92 -15.93 1.29
N GLU A 241 6.69 -16.08 0.77
CA GLU A 241 6.14 -15.19 -0.25
C GLU A 241 5.16 -14.18 0.34
N GLN A 242 4.18 -14.62 1.15
CA GLN A 242 3.19 -13.72 1.75
C GLN A 242 3.76 -12.87 2.89
N GLY A 243 4.97 -13.18 3.36
CA GLY A 243 5.65 -12.43 4.43
C GLY A 243 4.98 -12.55 5.80
N MET A 244 4.19 -13.61 6.02
CA MET A 244 3.51 -13.83 7.29
C MET A 244 4.53 -14.30 8.34
N ALA A 245 4.56 -13.62 9.49
CA ALA A 245 5.40 -14.03 10.62
C ALA A 245 4.75 -15.17 11.40
N HIS A 246 5.58 -16.03 12.01
CA HIS A 246 5.15 -17.07 12.97
C HIS A 246 4.17 -18.13 12.44
N VAL A 247 4.15 -18.38 11.12
CA VAL A 247 3.33 -19.44 10.52
C VAL A 247 3.80 -20.82 10.99
N ASN A 248 2.84 -21.70 11.27
CA ASN A 248 3.08 -23.12 11.56
C ASN A 248 2.16 -24.02 10.71
N GLU A 249 2.31 -25.34 10.82
CA GLU A 249 1.48 -26.30 10.07
C GLU A 249 -0.01 -26.19 10.43
N ASP A 250 -0.36 -25.88 11.69
CA ASP A 250 -1.74 -25.66 12.12
C ASP A 250 -2.40 -24.48 11.40
N THR A 251 -1.68 -23.36 11.25
CA THR A 251 -2.12 -22.17 10.48
C THR A 251 -2.44 -22.57 9.03
N SER A 252 -1.61 -23.43 8.45
CA SER A 252 -1.81 -23.95 7.09
C SER A 252 -3.04 -24.87 7.02
N LEU A 253 -3.23 -25.74 8.01
CA LEU A 253 -4.41 -26.60 8.12
C LEU A 253 -5.70 -25.78 8.27
N GLU A 254 -5.72 -24.72 9.07
CA GLU A 254 -6.88 -23.81 9.19
C GLU A 254 -7.25 -23.17 7.83
N ILE A 255 -6.26 -22.67 7.09
CA ILE A 255 -6.45 -22.12 5.74
C ILE A 255 -6.98 -23.20 4.78
N ILE A 256 -6.47 -24.44 4.87
CA ILE A 256 -6.96 -25.57 4.08
C ILE A 256 -8.43 -25.88 4.41
N GLN A 257 -8.79 -26.04 5.69
CA GLN A 257 -10.18 -26.31 6.10
C GLN A 257 -11.14 -25.20 5.65
N LYS A 258 -10.68 -23.94 5.65
CA LYS A 258 -11.49 -22.77 5.30
C LYS A 258 -11.69 -22.59 3.79
N TYR A 259 -10.68 -22.88 2.97
CA TYR A 259 -10.69 -22.52 1.55
C TYR A 259 -10.77 -23.70 0.57
N GLU A 260 -10.30 -24.90 0.94
CA GLU A 260 -10.35 -26.08 0.07
C GLU A 260 -11.81 -26.51 -0.19
N PRO A 261 -12.28 -26.59 -1.45
CA PRO A 261 -13.64 -27.05 -1.74
C PRO A 261 -13.84 -28.56 -1.64
N SER A 262 -12.81 -29.39 -1.82
CA SER A 262 -12.94 -30.85 -1.76
C SER A 262 -12.87 -31.35 -0.31
N LYS A 263 -13.91 -32.04 0.16
CA LYS A 263 -13.89 -32.74 1.47
C LYS A 263 -12.68 -33.67 1.61
N LYS A 264 -12.31 -34.35 0.53
CA LYS A 264 -11.13 -35.23 0.45
C LYS A 264 -9.80 -34.46 0.52
N GLY A 265 -9.78 -33.19 0.09
CA GLY A 265 -8.64 -32.29 0.26
C GLY A 265 -8.53 -31.80 1.70
N GLN A 266 -9.66 -31.35 2.28
CA GLN A 266 -9.81 -30.96 3.69
C GLN A 266 -9.35 -32.07 4.65
N GLU A 267 -9.87 -33.29 4.50
CA GLU A 267 -9.51 -34.47 5.32
C GLU A 267 -8.01 -34.84 5.25
N LYS A 268 -7.33 -34.48 4.15
CA LYS A 268 -5.93 -34.82 3.91
C LYS A 268 -4.94 -33.68 4.16
N GLY A 269 -5.42 -32.48 4.46
CA GLY A 269 -4.56 -31.30 4.53
C GLY A 269 -3.96 -30.92 3.16
N TRP A 270 -4.74 -31.03 2.08
CA TRP A 270 -4.33 -30.72 0.71
C TRP A 270 -5.14 -29.57 0.10
N LEU A 271 -4.48 -28.46 -0.24
CA LEU A 271 -5.04 -27.33 -0.96
C LEU A 271 -4.91 -27.51 -2.48
N SER A 272 -6.04 -27.68 -3.16
CA SER A 272 -6.14 -27.75 -4.61
C SER A 272 -6.02 -26.37 -5.27
N LEU A 273 -5.97 -26.33 -6.61
CA LEU A 273 -5.94 -25.09 -7.38
C LEU A 273 -7.13 -24.16 -7.08
N ASP A 274 -8.34 -24.68 -6.95
CA ASP A 274 -9.51 -23.84 -6.66
C ASP A 274 -9.52 -23.38 -5.19
N GLY A 275 -9.01 -24.20 -4.26
CA GLY A 275 -8.79 -23.80 -2.87
C GLY A 275 -7.75 -22.67 -2.76
N PHE A 276 -6.63 -22.81 -3.45
CA PHE A 276 -5.58 -21.79 -3.51
C PHE A 276 -6.05 -20.51 -4.21
N THR A 277 -6.85 -20.64 -5.29
CA THR A 277 -7.49 -19.50 -5.95
C THR A 277 -8.45 -18.78 -4.99
N LYS A 278 -9.27 -19.51 -4.22
CA LYS A 278 -10.15 -18.92 -3.20
C LYS A 278 -9.36 -18.23 -2.09
N TYR A 279 -8.25 -18.81 -1.64
CA TYR A 279 -7.36 -18.18 -0.67
C TYR A 279 -6.77 -16.87 -1.21
N LEU A 280 -6.23 -16.85 -2.43
CA LEU A 280 -5.68 -15.62 -3.02
C LEU A 280 -6.75 -14.54 -3.28
N MET A 281 -7.97 -14.93 -3.62
CA MET A 281 -9.12 -14.01 -3.78
C MET A 281 -9.74 -13.58 -2.44
N SER A 282 -9.21 -14.03 -1.29
CA SER A 282 -9.76 -13.74 0.03
C SER A 282 -9.34 -12.37 0.57
N HIS A 283 -10.04 -11.90 1.62
CA HIS A 283 -9.71 -10.66 2.29
C HIS A 283 -8.34 -10.67 3.01
N GLU A 284 -7.79 -11.85 3.33
CA GLU A 284 -6.44 -12.02 3.86
C GLU A 284 -5.36 -11.73 2.80
N CYS A 285 -5.66 -11.92 1.51
CA CYS A 285 -4.76 -11.66 0.40
C CYS A 285 -5.02 -10.31 -0.31
N HIS A 286 -5.83 -9.42 0.26
CA HIS A 286 -5.91 -8.04 -0.21
C HIS A 286 -4.60 -7.29 0.06
N ILE A 287 -4.26 -6.30 -0.79
CA ILE A 287 -3.02 -5.52 -0.67
C ILE A 287 -2.96 -4.61 0.57
N PHE A 288 -4.12 -4.19 1.10
CA PHE A 288 -4.22 -3.26 2.23
C PHE A 288 -4.19 -4.02 3.56
N ASP A 289 -3.20 -3.69 4.39
CA ASP A 289 -2.96 -4.31 5.68
C ASP A 289 -4.20 -4.25 6.62
N PRO A 290 -4.68 -5.39 7.15
CA PRO A 290 -5.82 -5.42 8.04
C PRO A 290 -5.59 -4.72 9.39
N GLU A 291 -4.35 -4.60 9.89
CA GLU A 291 -4.07 -3.90 11.16
C GLU A 291 -4.42 -2.41 11.05
N HIS A 292 -4.14 -1.79 9.89
CA HIS A 292 -4.47 -0.39 9.61
C HIS A 292 -5.98 -0.12 9.43
N LYS A 293 -6.83 -1.16 9.42
CA LYS A 293 -8.31 -1.01 9.49
C LYS A 293 -8.80 -0.69 10.90
N ASN A 294 -7.93 -0.79 11.92
CA ASN A 294 -8.17 -0.31 13.27
C ASN A 294 -7.24 0.87 13.58
N VAL A 295 -7.50 1.57 14.70
CA VAL A 295 -6.59 2.62 15.19
C VAL A 295 -5.34 1.95 15.75
N CYS A 296 -4.25 1.99 14.98
CA CYS A 296 -2.98 1.33 15.26
C CYS A 296 -1.86 2.31 15.65
N GLN A 297 -2.00 3.60 15.35
CA GLN A 297 -0.99 4.62 15.63
C GLN A 297 -1.14 5.20 17.05
N GLU A 298 -0.05 5.77 17.58
CA GLU A 298 -0.06 6.43 18.88
C GLU A 298 -0.97 7.68 18.85
N MET A 299 -2.03 7.70 19.66
CA MET A 299 -3.01 8.80 19.72
C MET A 299 -2.81 9.79 20.88
N HIS A 300 -1.70 9.67 21.61
CA HIS A 300 -1.36 10.47 22.80
C HIS A 300 -0.41 11.66 22.52
N GLN A 301 0.08 11.81 21.28
CA GLN A 301 0.92 12.95 20.89
C GLN A 301 0.09 14.24 20.80
N PRO A 302 0.70 15.44 20.84
CA PRO A 302 0.02 16.71 20.60
C PRO A 302 -0.82 16.76 19.33
N LEU A 303 -1.94 17.50 19.32
CA LEU A 303 -2.78 17.66 18.12
C LEU A 303 -2.01 18.19 16.90
N SER A 304 -0.96 19.00 17.12
CA SER A 304 -0.08 19.49 16.05
C SER A 304 0.72 18.40 15.34
N HIS A 305 0.83 17.19 15.92
CA HIS A 305 1.65 16.08 15.41
C HIS A 305 0.93 15.15 14.43
N TYR A 306 -0.31 15.46 14.02
CA TYR A 306 -1.11 14.65 13.11
C TYR A 306 -1.51 15.42 11.84
N TYR A 307 -1.68 14.71 10.72
CA TYR A 307 -2.50 15.15 9.60
C TYR A 307 -3.98 14.91 9.93
N LEU A 308 -4.84 15.84 9.55
CA LEU A 308 -6.29 15.80 9.78
C LEU A 308 -7.03 15.77 8.43
N ASN A 309 -7.98 14.86 8.29
CA ASN A 309 -8.84 14.81 7.12
C ASN A 309 -9.78 16.02 7.12
N ALA A 310 -9.63 16.94 6.16
CA ALA A 310 -10.23 18.28 6.23
C ALA A 310 -11.01 18.63 4.97
N SER A 311 -12.21 19.19 5.14
CA SER A 311 -13.06 19.68 4.06
C SER A 311 -13.07 21.21 4.01
N HIS A 312 -12.95 21.74 2.80
CA HIS A 312 -13.18 23.15 2.45
C HIS A 312 -14.62 23.31 1.95
N ASN A 313 -15.27 24.44 2.25
CA ASN A 313 -16.65 24.76 1.87
C ASN A 313 -17.61 23.55 1.92
N THR A 314 -17.65 22.87 3.07
CA THR A 314 -18.26 21.54 3.27
C THR A 314 -19.75 21.46 2.91
N TYR A 315 -20.42 22.60 2.79
CA TYR A 315 -21.81 22.72 2.38
C TYR A 315 -22.02 22.60 0.86
N LEU A 316 -21.02 22.84 0.01
CA LEU A 316 -21.17 22.81 -1.45
C LEU A 316 -21.13 21.38 -2.02
N ILE A 317 -22.05 21.08 -2.94
CA ILE A 317 -22.13 19.79 -3.64
C ILE A 317 -21.62 19.86 -5.09
N GLU A 318 -21.45 21.05 -5.66
CA GLU A 318 -20.97 21.27 -7.04
C GLU A 318 -19.93 22.41 -7.10
N ASP A 319 -20.08 23.36 -8.02
CA ASP A 319 -19.16 24.49 -8.25
C ASP A 319 -19.26 25.61 -7.19
N GLN A 320 -18.22 26.44 -7.08
CA GLN A 320 -18.12 27.49 -6.04
C GLN A 320 -19.01 28.73 -6.30
N PHE A 321 -19.66 28.87 -7.47
CA PHE A 321 -20.33 30.10 -7.87
C PHE A 321 -21.86 29.96 -8.04
N ARG A 322 -22.34 28.80 -8.48
CA ARG A 322 -23.75 28.46 -8.70
C ARG A 322 -24.16 27.13 -8.07
N GLY A 323 -23.20 26.32 -7.59
CA GLY A 323 -23.48 25.02 -7.01
C GLY A 323 -24.46 25.10 -5.83
N PRO A 324 -25.31 24.08 -5.63
CA PRO A 324 -26.18 24.04 -4.48
C PRO A 324 -25.39 23.80 -3.19
N SER A 325 -25.69 24.59 -2.17
CA SER A 325 -25.39 24.29 -0.78
C SER A 325 -26.40 23.26 -0.26
N ASP A 326 -25.93 22.16 0.32
CA ASP A 326 -26.76 21.12 0.90
C ASP A 326 -26.13 20.50 2.17
N ILE A 327 -27.00 20.10 3.09
CA ILE A 327 -26.65 19.48 4.37
C ILE A 327 -25.92 18.13 4.20
N THR A 328 -26.17 17.41 3.10
CA THR A 328 -25.55 16.12 2.78
C THR A 328 -24.03 16.20 2.61
N GLY A 329 -23.46 17.37 2.30
CA GLY A 329 -22.01 17.57 2.25
C GLY A 329 -21.34 17.26 3.60
N TYR A 330 -21.88 17.80 4.70
CA TYR A 330 -21.44 17.48 6.06
C TYR A 330 -21.64 16.00 6.41
N VAL A 331 -22.77 15.40 6.00
CA VAL A 331 -23.03 13.97 6.24
C VAL A 331 -22.01 13.09 5.52
N ARG A 332 -21.68 13.41 4.26
CA ARG A 332 -20.67 12.70 3.47
C ARG A 332 -19.29 12.85 4.09
N ALA A 333 -18.86 14.08 4.36
CA ALA A 333 -17.54 14.36 4.94
C ALA A 333 -17.35 13.64 6.28
N LEU A 334 -18.29 13.77 7.22
CA LEU A 334 -18.18 13.15 8.55
C LEU A 334 -18.23 11.61 8.50
N LYS A 335 -19.02 11.01 7.58
CA LYS A 335 -19.00 9.55 7.34
C LYS A 335 -17.69 9.07 6.71
N MET A 336 -17.03 9.90 5.91
CA MET A 336 -15.70 9.65 5.34
C MET A 336 -14.56 9.95 6.33
N GLY A 337 -14.86 10.06 7.64
CA GLY A 337 -13.86 10.29 8.68
C GLY A 337 -13.30 11.72 8.73
N CYS A 338 -13.89 12.70 8.04
CA CYS A 338 -13.42 14.10 8.10
C CYS A 338 -13.47 14.64 9.54
N ARG A 339 -12.39 15.29 9.98
CA ARG A 339 -12.14 15.85 11.34
C ARG A 339 -11.96 17.38 11.34
N SER A 340 -12.08 18.05 10.20
CA SER A 340 -12.17 19.50 10.11
C SER A 340 -13.18 19.88 9.03
N VAL A 341 -14.29 20.54 9.42
CA VAL A 341 -15.37 20.96 8.51
C VAL A 341 -15.54 22.48 8.55
N GLU A 342 -15.96 23.05 7.43
CA GLU A 342 -16.10 24.49 7.22
C GLU A 342 -17.57 24.92 7.23
N VAL A 343 -17.84 26.02 7.91
CA VAL A 343 -19.18 26.58 8.13
C VAL A 343 -19.09 28.10 7.92
N ASP A 344 -19.44 28.55 6.71
CA ASP A 344 -19.46 29.97 6.33
C ASP A 344 -20.85 30.57 6.62
N VAL A 345 -20.94 31.55 7.54
CA VAL A 345 -22.22 31.98 8.12
C VAL A 345 -22.52 33.46 7.91
N TRP A 346 -23.67 33.71 7.30
CA TRP A 346 -24.17 35.02 6.89
C TRP A 346 -25.51 35.34 7.56
N ASP A 347 -25.83 36.64 7.68
CA ASP A 347 -27.13 37.10 8.19
C ASP A 347 -28.27 36.58 7.30
N GLY A 348 -29.19 35.79 7.86
CA GLY A 348 -30.36 35.26 7.16
C GLY A 348 -31.68 35.99 7.47
N PRO A 349 -32.78 35.60 6.80
CA PRO A 349 -34.12 36.11 7.07
C PRO A 349 -34.61 35.71 8.46
N ASP A 350 -35.65 36.40 8.96
CA ASP A 350 -36.32 36.12 10.24
C ASP A 350 -35.41 36.01 11.48
N ASN A 351 -34.19 36.56 11.39
CA ASN A 351 -33.14 36.52 12.41
C ASN A 351 -32.54 35.11 12.66
N GLU A 352 -32.64 34.21 11.68
CA GLU A 352 -31.98 32.91 11.69
C GLU A 352 -30.76 32.94 10.75
N PRO A 353 -29.54 32.60 11.21
CA PRO A 353 -28.35 32.60 10.36
C PRO A 353 -28.41 31.55 9.25
N VAL A 354 -27.78 31.85 8.11
CA VAL A 354 -27.71 30.95 6.94
C VAL A 354 -26.27 30.68 6.52
N ILE A 355 -26.07 29.58 5.80
CA ILE A 355 -24.79 29.13 5.26
C ILE A 355 -24.90 29.08 3.73
N TYR A 356 -23.97 29.75 3.06
CA TYR A 356 -23.76 29.79 1.61
C TYR A 356 -22.45 30.54 1.31
N THR A 357 -21.92 30.47 0.09
CA THR A 357 -20.69 31.20 -0.27
C THR A 357 -20.99 32.68 -0.55
N GLY A 358 -20.42 33.57 0.25
CA GLY A 358 -20.59 35.02 0.14
C GLY A 358 -20.46 35.59 -1.29
N HIS A 359 -21.35 36.52 -1.65
CA HIS A 359 -21.35 37.23 -2.94
C HIS A 359 -21.47 36.35 -4.21
N THR A 360 -21.87 35.08 -4.08
CA THR A 360 -22.14 34.16 -5.21
C THR A 360 -23.65 33.95 -5.44
N MET A 361 -24.00 33.00 -6.34
CA MET A 361 -25.38 32.58 -6.62
C MET A 361 -25.72 31.21 -5.98
N THR A 362 -24.89 30.70 -5.06
CA THR A 362 -25.13 29.42 -4.37
C THR A 362 -26.40 29.47 -3.50
N SER A 363 -27.09 28.33 -3.32
CA SER A 363 -28.27 28.26 -2.45
C SER A 363 -27.92 28.43 -0.97
N GLN A 364 -28.92 28.79 -0.15
CA GLN A 364 -28.75 28.99 1.29
C GLN A 364 -29.32 27.81 2.09
N ILE A 365 -28.57 27.36 3.11
CA ILE A 365 -29.05 26.37 4.10
C ILE A 365 -29.05 26.97 5.50
N VAL A 366 -29.96 26.53 6.36
CA VAL A 366 -30.15 27.09 7.71
C VAL A 366 -29.07 26.62 8.67
N PHE A 367 -28.46 27.54 9.43
CA PHE A 367 -27.35 27.25 10.35
C PHE A 367 -27.71 26.22 11.42
N HIS A 368 -28.87 26.37 12.09
CA HIS A 368 -29.37 25.39 13.06
C HIS A 368 -29.35 23.96 12.52
N SER A 369 -29.86 23.74 11.30
CA SER A 369 -29.96 22.42 10.68
C SER A 369 -28.59 21.78 10.40
N VAL A 370 -27.59 22.59 10.07
CA VAL A 370 -26.21 22.13 9.88
C VAL A 370 -25.59 21.73 11.22
N ILE A 371 -25.76 22.52 12.28
CA ILE A 371 -25.22 22.19 13.61
C ILE A 371 -25.89 20.93 14.19
N ASP A 372 -27.19 20.72 13.97
CA ASP A 372 -27.90 19.47 14.34
C ASP A 372 -27.30 18.24 13.63
N ILE A 373 -26.95 18.39 12.36
CA ILE A 373 -26.36 17.31 11.54
C ILE A 373 -24.91 17.03 11.96
N ILE A 374 -24.11 18.07 12.23
CA ILE A 374 -22.78 17.91 12.81
C ILE A 374 -22.90 17.20 14.16
N ASN A 375 -23.81 17.61 15.05
CA ASN A 375 -24.04 16.98 16.34
C ASN A 375 -24.35 15.47 16.23
N LYS A 376 -25.14 15.09 15.22
CA LYS A 376 -25.54 13.71 14.94
C LYS A 376 -24.41 12.86 14.37
N TYR A 377 -23.58 13.39 13.46
CA TYR A 377 -22.59 12.61 12.72
C TYR A 377 -21.13 12.80 13.18
N ALA A 378 -20.83 13.81 14.00
CA ALA A 378 -19.47 14.16 14.42
C ALA A 378 -18.64 12.96 14.89
N PHE A 379 -19.25 12.05 15.65
CA PHE A 379 -18.56 10.90 16.25
C PHE A 379 -19.04 9.52 15.75
N VAL A 380 -19.63 9.46 14.55
CA VAL A 380 -20.14 8.20 13.97
C VAL A 380 -19.02 7.37 13.32
N ALA A 381 -18.12 8.00 12.58
CA ALA A 381 -16.99 7.32 11.91
C ALA A 381 -15.68 7.37 12.71
N SER A 382 -15.59 8.24 13.72
CA SER A 382 -14.38 8.45 14.52
C SER A 382 -14.73 9.09 15.86
N GLU A 383 -14.20 8.57 16.95
CA GLU A 383 -14.34 9.12 18.32
C GLU A 383 -13.45 10.36 18.57
N TYR A 384 -12.47 10.62 17.71
CA TYR A 384 -11.49 11.69 17.85
C TYR A 384 -12.09 13.07 17.54
N PRO A 385 -11.51 14.16 18.08
CA PRO A 385 -12.10 15.50 18.02
C PRO A 385 -12.46 15.98 16.62
N LEU A 386 -13.46 16.87 16.54
CA LEU A 386 -13.87 17.54 15.31
C LEU A 386 -13.58 19.04 15.42
N ILE A 387 -12.89 19.61 14.43
CA ILE A 387 -12.74 21.07 14.31
C ILE A 387 -13.86 21.62 13.42
N ILE A 388 -14.59 22.62 13.92
CA ILE A 388 -15.47 23.46 13.12
C ILE A 388 -14.70 24.75 12.80
N CYS A 389 -14.38 24.94 11.53
CA CYS A 389 -13.88 26.20 10.99
C CYS A 389 -15.08 27.12 10.73
N LEU A 390 -15.28 28.10 11.60
CA LEU A 390 -16.38 29.05 11.51
C LEU A 390 -15.90 30.33 10.84
N GLU A 391 -16.38 30.58 9.64
CA GLU A 391 -16.30 31.88 8.98
C GLU A 391 -17.59 32.66 9.30
N ASN A 392 -17.47 33.93 9.71
CA ASN A 392 -18.55 34.63 10.38
C ASN A 392 -18.72 36.06 9.85
N HIS A 393 -19.77 36.23 9.06
CA HIS A 393 -20.18 37.49 8.43
C HIS A 393 -21.48 38.04 9.04
N CYS A 394 -21.95 37.44 10.13
CA CYS A 394 -23.21 37.81 10.78
C CYS A 394 -23.12 39.09 11.61
N SER A 395 -24.22 39.84 11.64
CA SER A 395 -24.45 40.91 12.62
C SER A 395 -24.39 40.39 14.07
N ILE A 396 -24.04 41.26 15.03
CA ILE A 396 -24.06 40.94 16.47
C ILE A 396 -25.40 40.32 16.94
N LYS A 397 -26.51 40.68 16.29
CA LYS A 397 -27.84 40.14 16.62
C LYS A 397 -27.96 38.66 16.22
N GLN A 398 -27.45 38.27 15.06
CA GLN A 398 -27.46 36.88 14.60
C GLN A 398 -26.31 36.05 15.18
N GLN A 399 -25.15 36.63 15.48
CA GLN A 399 -24.08 35.96 16.24
C GLN A 399 -24.58 35.45 17.61
N LYS A 400 -25.47 36.18 18.28
CA LYS A 400 -26.12 35.72 19.52
C LYS A 400 -27.05 34.53 19.29
N VAL A 401 -27.66 34.40 18.12
CA VAL A 401 -28.45 33.21 17.73
C VAL A 401 -27.52 32.04 17.41
N MET A 402 -26.43 32.27 16.67
CA MET A 402 -25.39 31.25 16.44
C MET A 402 -24.85 30.68 17.76
N PHE A 403 -24.51 31.54 18.72
CA PHE A 403 -24.08 31.15 20.07
C PHE A 403 -25.15 30.31 20.80
N GLN A 404 -26.43 30.71 20.74
CA GLN A 404 -27.52 29.95 21.34
C GLN A 404 -27.67 28.56 20.72
N HIS A 405 -27.63 28.46 19.38
CA HIS A 405 -27.68 27.19 18.67
C HIS A 405 -26.48 26.29 18.98
N LEU A 406 -25.25 26.79 18.86
CA LEU A 406 -24.03 26.04 19.20
C LEU A 406 -24.09 25.51 20.64
N LYS A 407 -24.45 26.36 21.61
CA LYS A 407 -24.53 25.97 23.03
C LYS A 407 -25.64 24.95 23.30
N LYS A 408 -26.82 25.14 22.71
CA LYS A 408 -27.99 24.28 22.92
C LYS A 408 -27.85 22.90 22.26
N ILE A 409 -27.27 22.87 21.06
CA ILE A 409 -27.23 21.68 20.21
C ILE A 409 -26.00 20.82 20.54
N LEU A 410 -24.81 21.44 20.63
CA LEU A 410 -23.56 20.69 20.88
C LEU A 410 -23.36 20.40 22.37
N GLY A 411 -23.83 21.27 23.26
CA GLY A 411 -23.74 21.09 24.71
C GLY A 411 -22.32 20.74 25.17
N ASP A 412 -22.20 19.68 25.98
CA ASP A 412 -20.93 19.22 26.57
C ASP A 412 -19.91 18.67 25.54
N LYS A 413 -20.31 18.49 24.27
CA LYS A 413 -19.37 18.18 23.18
C LYS A 413 -18.50 19.39 22.83
N LEU A 414 -18.99 20.62 22.99
CA LEU A 414 -18.20 21.82 22.69
C LEU A 414 -17.11 22.04 23.74
N TYR A 415 -15.85 22.22 23.32
CA TYR A 415 -14.71 22.41 24.21
C TYR A 415 -14.47 23.91 24.49
N THR A 416 -14.72 24.35 25.72
CA THR A 416 -14.62 25.77 26.13
C THR A 416 -13.61 26.02 27.26
N GLU A 417 -12.78 25.04 27.61
CA GLU A 417 -11.75 25.20 28.65
C GLU A 417 -10.63 26.12 28.15
N LEU A 418 -10.08 26.95 29.05
CA LEU A 418 -9.04 27.91 28.71
C LEU A 418 -7.68 27.18 28.55
N PRO A 419 -6.86 27.55 27.55
CA PRO A 419 -5.54 26.96 27.37
C PRO A 419 -4.61 27.31 28.55
N ASN A 420 -3.85 26.31 29.01
CA ASN A 420 -2.83 26.49 30.04
C ASN A 420 -1.62 27.26 29.48
N ALA A 421 -1.22 28.36 30.10
CA ALA A 421 -0.10 29.17 29.65
C ALA A 421 1.28 28.56 29.94
N GLU A 422 1.36 27.53 30.79
CA GLU A 422 2.59 26.81 31.15
C GLU A 422 2.93 25.70 30.15
N GLU A 423 1.92 25.22 29.40
CA GLU A 423 2.11 24.21 28.36
C GLU A 423 2.72 24.79 27.08
N SER A 424 3.31 23.90 26.26
CA SER A 424 3.95 24.27 25.00
C SER A 424 3.28 23.67 23.76
N TYR A 425 2.28 22.82 23.92
CA TYR A 425 1.66 22.02 22.87
C TYR A 425 0.16 21.88 23.09
N LEU A 426 -0.58 21.61 22.02
CA LEU A 426 -2.00 21.26 22.11
C LEU A 426 -2.21 19.90 22.78
N PRO A 427 -3.32 19.68 23.49
CA PRO A 427 -3.72 18.36 23.98
C PRO A 427 -3.79 17.32 22.86
N SER A 428 -3.70 16.04 23.22
CA SER A 428 -3.72 14.96 22.24
C SER A 428 -5.11 14.68 21.67
N PRO A 429 -5.23 14.06 20.47
CA PRO A 429 -6.50 13.58 19.96
C PRO A 429 -7.22 12.66 20.97
N TYR A 430 -6.47 11.82 21.69
CA TYR A 430 -7.02 10.95 22.73
C TYR A 430 -7.64 11.74 23.90
N ALA A 431 -6.95 12.78 24.40
CA ALA A 431 -7.45 13.63 25.48
C ALA A 431 -8.71 14.42 25.10
N LEU A 432 -8.92 14.64 23.80
CA LEU A 432 -10.03 15.42 23.23
C LEU A 432 -11.12 14.54 22.58
N LYS A 433 -11.16 13.24 22.88
CA LYS A 433 -12.22 12.33 22.39
C LYS A 433 -13.63 12.85 22.69
N GLY A 434 -14.52 12.75 21.70
CA GLY A 434 -15.90 13.23 21.79
C GLY A 434 -16.05 14.76 21.87
N LYS A 435 -14.98 15.54 21.66
CA LYS A 435 -15.01 17.01 21.73
C LYS A 435 -15.02 17.68 20.36
N ILE A 436 -15.67 18.83 20.30
CA ILE A 436 -15.77 19.72 19.14
C ILE A 436 -15.03 21.01 19.48
N LEU A 437 -14.05 21.35 18.65
CA LEU A 437 -13.21 22.54 18.75
C LEU A 437 -13.72 23.61 17.77
N LEU A 438 -13.74 24.88 18.17
CA LEU A 438 -14.16 25.99 17.31
C LEU A 438 -12.93 26.80 16.84
N LYS A 439 -12.61 26.76 15.54
CA LYS A 439 -11.68 27.70 14.88
C LYS A 439 -12.45 28.94 14.48
N ALA A 440 -12.21 30.04 15.19
CA ALA A 440 -12.77 31.36 14.87
C ALA A 440 -11.89 32.49 15.45
N LYS A 441 -12.26 33.74 15.18
CA LYS A 441 -11.66 34.91 15.85
C LYS A 441 -12.06 34.98 17.33
N LYS A 442 -11.20 35.58 18.14
CA LYS A 442 -11.41 35.81 19.58
C LYS A 442 -11.01 37.23 19.95
N LEU A 443 -11.83 37.88 20.78
CA LEU A 443 -11.54 39.21 21.33
C LEU A 443 -10.28 39.16 22.21
N ALA A 444 -9.62 40.31 22.37
CA ALA A 444 -8.51 40.44 23.31
C ALA A 444 -8.98 40.21 24.76
N THR A 445 -8.14 39.59 25.60
CA THR A 445 -8.50 39.21 26.99
C THR A 445 -8.79 40.39 27.91
N ASN A 446 -8.38 41.60 27.54
CA ASN A 446 -8.70 42.86 28.22
C ASN A 446 -10.02 43.50 27.75
N CYS A 447 -10.75 42.89 26.81
CA CYS A 447 -12.03 43.39 26.31
C CYS A 447 -13.14 43.20 27.37
N THR A 448 -13.59 44.30 27.96
CA THR A 448 -14.66 44.34 28.97
C THR A 448 -16.04 44.66 28.39
N SER A 449 -16.10 45.13 27.13
CA SER A 449 -17.35 45.35 26.40
C SER A 449 -18.00 44.02 25.97
N PRO A 450 -19.32 44.00 25.72
CA PRO A 450 -20.03 42.80 25.24
C PRO A 450 -19.78 42.48 23.76
N GLU A 451 -19.09 43.37 23.06
CA GLU A 451 -18.72 43.30 21.64
C GLU A 451 -17.40 44.06 21.43
N GLY A 452 -16.70 43.80 20.33
CA GLY A 452 -15.50 44.53 19.94
C GLY A 452 -15.00 44.16 18.55
N ASP A 453 -14.12 45.00 17.99
CA ASP A 453 -13.58 44.79 16.65
C ASP A 453 -12.55 43.67 16.60
N VAL A 454 -12.66 42.81 15.59
CA VAL A 454 -11.63 41.84 15.17
C VAL A 454 -11.33 42.03 13.69
N THR A 455 -10.18 41.51 13.23
CA THR A 455 -9.85 41.52 11.80
C THR A 455 -10.84 40.64 11.03
N ASP A 456 -11.39 41.21 9.97
CA ASP A 456 -12.17 40.52 8.96
C ASP A 456 -11.20 39.71 8.08
N GLU A 457 -11.45 38.40 8.03
CA GLU A 457 -10.72 37.41 7.23
C GLU A 457 -11.75 36.63 6.39
N ASP A 458 -12.58 37.36 5.64
CA ASP A 458 -13.38 36.82 4.54
C ASP A 458 -12.46 36.07 3.55
N GLU A 459 -12.45 34.73 3.66
CA GLU A 459 -11.55 33.86 2.90
C GLU A 459 -12.02 33.77 1.42
N GLY A 460 -13.27 34.16 1.13
CA GLY A 460 -13.88 34.20 -0.21
C GLY A 460 -13.83 35.57 -0.94
N ALA A 461 -13.62 36.69 -0.23
CA ALA A 461 -13.69 38.05 -0.78
C ALA A 461 -12.76 38.32 -1.98
N GLU A 462 -11.68 37.57 -2.14
CA GLU A 462 -10.68 37.79 -3.21
C GLU A 462 -11.29 37.74 -4.62
N MET A 463 -12.34 36.92 -4.83
CA MET A 463 -13.10 36.88 -6.10
C MET A 463 -13.74 38.23 -6.44
N SER A 464 -14.37 38.87 -5.46
CA SER A 464 -15.13 40.12 -5.66
C SER A 464 -14.21 41.32 -5.88
N GLN A 465 -13.02 41.32 -5.27
CA GLN A 465 -12.11 42.48 -5.29
C GLN A 465 -11.45 42.75 -6.65
N ARG A 466 -11.38 41.77 -7.57
CA ARG A 466 -10.83 41.99 -8.92
C ARG A 466 -11.88 42.38 -9.96
N ALA A 467 -13.13 41.97 -9.81
CA ALA A 467 -14.21 42.38 -10.72
C ALA A 467 -14.49 43.90 -10.71
N GLY A 468 -14.13 44.60 -9.62
CA GLY A 468 -14.23 46.06 -9.50
C GLY A 468 -12.99 46.86 -9.96
N ASN A 469 -11.85 46.20 -10.21
CA ASN A 469 -10.55 46.87 -10.39
C ASN A 469 -10.14 47.11 -11.85
N GLU A 470 -11.09 47.20 -12.79
CA GLU A 470 -10.82 47.77 -14.14
C GLU A 470 -10.72 49.32 -14.12
N ALA A 471 -11.10 49.97 -13.02
CA ALA A 471 -10.88 51.40 -12.79
C ALA A 471 -9.54 51.65 -12.06
N GLY A 472 -8.50 52.01 -12.82
CA GLY A 472 -7.14 52.11 -12.27
C GLY A 472 -6.88 53.31 -11.34
N GLU A 473 -6.57 53.04 -10.08
CA GLU A 473 -5.84 53.94 -9.19
C GLU A 473 -4.66 53.23 -8.49
N GLN A 474 -3.77 54.01 -7.86
CA GLN A 474 -2.48 53.58 -7.31
C GLN A 474 -2.61 52.62 -6.10
N PRO A 475 -1.54 51.87 -5.72
CA PRO A 475 -1.55 50.96 -4.57
C PRO A 475 -1.61 51.72 -3.24
N ASN A 476 -2.81 52.16 -2.88
CA ASN A 476 -3.12 52.67 -1.56
C ASN A 476 -3.09 51.54 -0.52
N VAL A 477 -2.70 51.89 0.70
CA VAL A 477 -2.59 50.99 1.86
C VAL A 477 -3.88 50.17 2.00
N VAL A 478 -3.79 48.84 1.90
CA VAL A 478 -4.91 47.94 2.18
C VAL A 478 -5.25 48.06 3.65
N THR A 479 -6.28 48.85 3.96
CA THR A 479 -6.86 48.91 5.30
C THR A 479 -7.46 47.54 5.60
N GLN A 480 -6.92 46.83 6.59
CA GLN A 480 -7.55 45.59 7.06
C GLN A 480 -8.99 45.92 7.46
N LYS A 481 -9.94 45.27 6.80
CA LYS A 481 -11.34 45.32 7.23
C LYS A 481 -11.43 44.76 8.65
N THR A 482 -12.40 45.25 9.40
CA THR A 482 -12.70 44.76 10.75
C THR A 482 -14.20 44.60 10.88
N PHE A 483 -14.64 43.57 11.60
CA PHE A 483 -16.03 43.35 11.94
C PHE A 483 -16.22 43.25 13.45
N GLN A 484 -17.44 43.51 13.91
CA GLN A 484 -17.80 43.45 15.32
C GLN A 484 -18.11 42.00 15.73
N LEU A 485 -17.34 41.49 16.69
CA LEU A 485 -17.50 40.15 17.27
C LEU A 485 -18.14 40.24 18.65
N SER A 486 -19.20 39.47 18.86
CA SER A 486 -19.86 39.33 20.16
C SER A 486 -19.00 38.56 21.15
N LYS A 487 -19.02 38.99 22.42
CA LYS A 487 -18.23 38.35 23.48
C LYS A 487 -18.67 36.91 23.73
N ASP A 488 -19.97 36.63 23.67
CA ASP A 488 -20.52 35.28 23.86
C ASP A 488 -19.92 34.26 22.87
N LEU A 489 -19.80 34.63 21.59
CA LEU A 489 -19.21 33.77 20.55
C LEU A 489 -17.68 33.73 20.65
N SER A 490 -17.03 34.86 20.95
CA SER A 490 -15.59 34.93 21.24
C SER A 490 -15.19 33.99 22.39
N ASP A 491 -15.98 33.91 23.45
CA ASP A 491 -15.65 33.14 24.65
C ASP A 491 -15.80 31.62 24.46
N MET A 492 -16.49 31.16 23.41
CA MET A 492 -16.47 29.76 22.96
C MET A 492 -15.13 29.31 22.34
N VAL A 493 -14.30 30.24 21.85
CA VAL A 493 -13.02 29.91 21.19
C VAL A 493 -11.94 29.65 22.24
N SER A 494 -11.34 28.47 22.19
CA SER A 494 -10.39 27.95 23.18
C SER A 494 -9.02 27.62 22.55
N LEU A 495 -8.89 26.43 21.96
CA LEU A 495 -7.63 25.84 21.47
C LEU A 495 -7.28 26.16 20.01
N CYS A 496 -8.20 26.73 19.24
CA CYS A 496 -8.05 26.99 17.80
C CYS A 496 -8.26 28.48 17.46
N LYS A 497 -7.69 29.39 18.23
CA LYS A 497 -7.83 30.83 18.01
C LYS A 497 -7.22 31.22 16.66
N SER A 498 -8.03 31.71 15.71
CA SER A 498 -7.53 32.18 14.41
C SER A 498 -6.73 33.47 14.55
N VAL A 499 -5.49 33.45 14.06
CA VAL A 499 -4.60 34.63 13.98
C VAL A 499 -4.00 34.76 12.59
N THR A 500 -3.76 35.99 12.15
CA THR A 500 -3.11 36.28 10.87
C THR A 500 -1.62 35.96 10.95
N PHE A 501 -1.12 35.11 10.05
CA PHE A 501 0.31 34.85 9.91
C PHE A 501 1.07 36.13 9.51
N LYS A 502 2.33 36.24 9.96
CA LYS A 502 3.21 37.38 9.64
C LYS A 502 4.52 36.89 9.03
N ASP A 503 5.28 36.14 9.82
CA ASP A 503 6.49 35.45 9.40
C ASP A 503 6.83 34.34 10.42
N PHE A 504 7.65 33.38 10.01
CA PHE A 504 8.03 32.24 10.86
C PHE A 504 8.79 32.69 12.12
N GLN A 505 9.74 33.63 11.99
CA GLN A 505 10.62 34.05 13.08
C GLN A 505 9.87 34.74 14.22
N LEU A 506 8.89 35.59 13.89
CA LEU A 506 8.02 36.25 14.84
C LEU A 506 7.03 35.27 15.47
N SER A 507 6.55 34.28 14.70
CA SER A 507 5.65 33.24 15.19
C SER A 507 6.33 32.36 16.24
N PHE A 508 7.56 31.90 15.99
CA PHE A 508 8.34 31.14 16.97
C PHE A 508 8.59 31.90 18.30
N GLN A 509 8.57 33.22 18.28
CA GLN A 509 8.80 34.06 19.47
C GLN A 509 7.50 34.39 20.22
N ASN A 510 6.39 34.62 19.50
CA ASN A 510 5.21 35.26 20.07
C ASN A 510 3.91 34.46 19.94
N GLN A 511 3.77 33.59 18.94
CA GLN A 511 2.55 32.80 18.72
C GLN A 511 2.38 31.78 19.85
N LYS A 512 1.15 31.60 20.32
CA LYS A 512 0.79 30.61 21.34
C LYS A 512 0.38 29.30 20.69
N TYR A 513 0.58 28.17 21.38
CA TYR A 513 0.31 26.84 20.80
C TYR A 513 -1.17 26.63 20.45
N TRP A 514 -2.07 27.37 21.10
CA TRP A 514 -3.52 27.41 20.84
C TRP A 514 -3.95 28.41 19.75
N GLU A 515 -2.99 29.02 19.06
CA GLU A 515 -3.24 29.92 17.94
C GLU A 515 -2.99 29.20 16.61
N THR A 516 -3.92 29.33 15.67
CA THR A 516 -3.95 28.65 14.37
C THR A 516 -3.90 29.67 13.26
N CYS A 517 -3.07 29.43 12.25
CA CYS A 517 -3.00 30.24 11.03
C CYS A 517 -3.69 29.54 9.86
N SER A 518 -4.37 30.31 9.02
CA SER A 518 -4.96 29.83 7.75
C SER A 518 -4.22 30.46 6.58
N PHE A 519 -3.94 29.67 5.55
CA PHE A 519 -3.14 30.03 4.38
C PHE A 519 -3.89 29.64 3.10
N ASN A 520 -4.13 30.60 2.22
CA ASN A 520 -4.54 30.33 0.84
C ASN A 520 -3.45 29.52 0.12
N GLU A 521 -3.81 28.58 -0.75
CA GLU A 521 -2.87 27.69 -1.45
C GLU A 521 -1.69 28.44 -2.12
N VAL A 522 -1.93 29.64 -2.66
CA VAL A 522 -0.91 30.43 -3.38
C VAL A 522 0.19 30.88 -2.41
N LEU A 523 -0.19 31.37 -1.23
CA LEU A 523 0.73 31.81 -0.18
C LEU A 523 1.44 30.62 0.47
N ALA A 524 0.69 29.54 0.75
CA ALA A 524 1.26 28.30 1.28
C ALA A 524 2.30 27.70 0.31
N THR A 525 2.04 27.76 -0.99
CA THR A 525 2.95 27.27 -2.04
C THR A 525 4.23 28.09 -2.13
N SER A 526 4.16 29.42 -2.00
CA SER A 526 5.37 30.27 -1.88
C SER A 526 6.21 29.84 -0.68
N TYR A 527 5.64 29.70 0.52
CA TYR A 527 6.38 29.25 1.70
C TYR A 527 6.92 27.82 1.58
N ALA A 528 6.17 26.89 1.00
CA ALA A 528 6.62 25.51 0.76
C ALA A 528 7.82 25.42 -0.20
N ASN A 529 7.96 26.39 -1.12
CA ASN A 529 9.07 26.44 -2.07
C ASN A 529 10.27 27.25 -1.55
N GLU A 530 10.02 28.43 -0.96
CA GLU A 530 11.06 29.37 -0.52
C GLU A 530 11.61 29.03 0.88
N HIS A 531 10.74 28.53 1.78
CA HIS A 531 11.02 28.31 3.20
C HIS A 531 10.59 26.91 3.73
N PRO A 532 10.85 25.80 3.01
CA PRO A 532 10.32 24.47 3.37
C PRO A 532 10.70 24.01 4.78
N GLY A 533 11.93 24.24 5.21
CA GLY A 533 12.40 23.83 6.54
C GLY A 533 11.81 24.66 7.68
N ASP A 534 11.60 25.96 7.47
CA ASP A 534 10.94 26.82 8.47
C ASP A 534 9.46 26.42 8.62
N PHE A 535 8.78 26.07 7.52
CA PHE A 535 7.39 25.64 7.54
C PHE A 535 7.20 24.29 8.25
N VAL A 536 8.10 23.31 8.01
CA VAL A 536 8.12 22.05 8.79
C VAL A 536 8.31 22.33 10.28
N ASN A 537 9.25 23.19 10.66
CA ASN A 537 9.49 23.52 12.07
C ASN A 537 8.32 24.29 12.71
N TYR A 538 7.65 25.17 11.97
CA TYR A 538 6.42 25.84 12.40
C TYR A 538 5.33 24.83 12.77
N ASN A 539 5.10 23.86 11.88
CA ASN A 539 4.07 22.85 12.04
C ASN A 539 4.37 21.82 13.14
N LYS A 540 5.58 21.76 13.73
CA LYS A 540 5.82 20.96 14.95
C LYS A 540 4.94 21.43 16.10
N LYS A 541 4.85 22.74 16.31
CA LYS A 541 4.18 23.35 17.47
C LYS A 541 2.80 23.93 17.17
N PHE A 542 2.61 24.51 15.99
CA PHE A 542 1.39 25.24 15.63
C PHE A 542 0.56 24.48 14.59
N LEU A 543 -0.76 24.71 14.57
CA LEU A 543 -1.63 24.23 13.50
C LEU A 543 -1.62 25.21 12.32
N ALA A 544 -1.42 24.67 11.12
CA ALA A 544 -1.66 25.36 9.85
C ALA A 544 -2.87 24.73 9.14
N ARG A 545 -3.82 25.58 8.75
CA ARG A 545 -4.85 25.24 7.74
C ARG A 545 -4.44 25.78 6.38
N VAL A 546 -4.42 24.93 5.38
CA VAL A 546 -4.28 25.33 3.97
C VAL A 546 -5.61 25.08 3.27
N TYR A 547 -6.05 26.00 2.42
CA TYR A 547 -7.30 25.90 1.68
C TYR A 547 -7.14 26.31 0.21
N PRO A 548 -7.99 25.82 -0.71
CA PRO A 548 -7.90 26.09 -2.13
C PRO A 548 -8.15 27.57 -2.45
N SER A 549 -7.58 28.08 -3.54
CA SER A 549 -7.82 29.45 -3.97
C SER A 549 -9.27 29.64 -4.43
N PRO A 550 -9.92 30.77 -4.11
CA PRO A 550 -11.21 31.16 -4.70
C PRO A 550 -11.21 31.22 -6.24
N MET A 551 -10.04 31.24 -6.90
CA MET A 551 -9.93 31.13 -8.36
C MET A 551 -10.35 29.76 -8.91
N ARG A 552 -10.46 28.72 -8.07
CA ARG A 552 -10.93 27.37 -8.43
C ARG A 552 -12.45 27.28 -8.45
N ILE A 553 -13.05 28.04 -9.37
CA ILE A 553 -14.51 28.17 -9.52
C ILE A 553 -15.17 26.80 -9.73
N ASP A 554 -14.48 25.89 -10.42
CA ASP A 554 -14.88 24.51 -10.69
C ASP A 554 -14.81 23.56 -9.47
N SER A 555 -14.52 24.09 -8.28
CA SER A 555 -14.25 23.31 -7.07
C SER A 555 -13.06 22.34 -7.22
N SER A 556 -12.14 22.55 -8.16
CA SER A 556 -10.91 21.74 -8.28
C SER A 556 -10.11 21.72 -6.97
N ASN A 557 -9.28 20.70 -6.81
CA ASN A 557 -8.49 20.48 -5.60
C ASN A 557 -7.00 20.80 -5.84
N MET A 558 -6.37 21.36 -4.81
CA MET A 558 -4.90 21.47 -4.72
C MET A 558 -4.29 20.09 -4.44
N ASN A 559 -3.01 19.89 -4.75
CA ASN A 559 -2.31 18.66 -4.40
C ASN A 559 -2.02 18.63 -2.88
N PRO A 560 -2.61 17.71 -2.10
CA PRO A 560 -2.43 17.73 -0.65
C PRO A 560 -0.99 17.39 -0.23
N GLN A 561 -0.28 16.59 -1.04
CA GLN A 561 1.09 16.18 -0.77
C GLN A 561 2.07 17.35 -0.72
N ASP A 562 1.80 18.44 -1.46
CA ASP A 562 2.63 19.65 -1.46
C ASP A 562 2.62 20.40 -0.12
N PHE A 563 1.62 20.16 0.72
CA PHE A 563 1.49 20.76 2.05
C PHE A 563 1.75 19.75 3.17
N TRP A 564 1.38 18.48 3.00
CA TRP A 564 1.77 17.41 3.94
C TRP A 564 3.28 17.25 4.03
N LYS A 565 4.04 17.36 2.93
CA LYS A 565 5.52 17.39 2.99
C LYS A 565 6.09 18.55 3.80
N CYS A 566 5.32 19.63 4.01
CA CYS A 566 5.67 20.74 4.90
C CYS A 566 5.08 20.59 6.32
N GLY A 567 4.39 19.49 6.60
CA GLY A 567 3.79 19.18 7.90
C GLY A 567 2.43 19.83 8.17
N CYS A 568 1.84 20.54 7.20
CA CYS A 568 0.56 21.21 7.37
C CYS A 568 -0.52 20.19 7.75
N GLN A 569 -1.20 20.43 8.87
CA GLN A 569 -2.10 19.43 9.45
C GLN A 569 -3.48 19.43 8.80
N ILE A 570 -4.04 20.62 8.54
CA ILE A 570 -5.41 20.79 8.06
C ILE A 570 -5.35 21.23 6.60
N VAL A 571 -5.15 20.28 5.68
CA VAL A 571 -5.13 20.53 4.23
C VAL A 571 -6.55 20.32 3.71
N ALA A 572 -7.31 21.40 3.58
CA ALA A 572 -8.76 21.36 3.36
C ALA A 572 -9.11 21.14 1.88
N MET A 573 -9.95 20.14 1.60
CA MET A 573 -10.27 19.68 0.24
C MET A 573 -11.75 19.89 -0.10
N ASN A 574 -12.05 20.16 -1.37
CA ASN A 574 -13.40 20.17 -1.92
C ASN A 574 -13.88 18.71 -2.11
N PHE A 575 -14.62 18.17 -1.13
CA PHE A 575 -15.03 16.75 -1.05
C PHE A 575 -16.02 16.32 -2.14
N GLN A 576 -16.70 17.28 -2.77
CA GLN A 576 -17.60 17.03 -3.88
C GLN A 576 -16.86 16.66 -5.17
N THR A 577 -15.62 17.14 -5.35
CA THR A 577 -14.86 17.03 -6.59
C THR A 577 -13.99 15.76 -6.60
N PRO A 578 -14.30 14.77 -7.46
CA PRO A 578 -13.53 13.54 -7.59
C PRO A 578 -12.20 13.74 -8.36
N GLY A 579 -11.39 12.68 -8.46
CA GLY A 579 -10.12 12.65 -9.19
C GLY A 579 -8.88 12.62 -8.31
N LEU A 580 -7.70 12.65 -8.93
CA LEU A 580 -6.39 12.34 -8.32
C LEU A 580 -6.20 12.95 -6.93
N MET A 581 -6.43 14.25 -6.74
CA MET A 581 -6.16 14.91 -5.45
C MET A 581 -7.08 14.41 -4.33
N MET A 582 -8.32 13.99 -4.67
CA MET A 582 -9.24 13.35 -3.74
C MET A 582 -8.93 11.85 -3.57
N ASP A 583 -8.44 11.17 -4.61
CA ASP A 583 -7.91 9.80 -4.51
C ASP A 583 -6.77 9.73 -3.48
N LEU A 584 -5.84 10.68 -3.53
CA LEU A 584 -4.75 10.83 -2.56
C LEU A 584 -5.29 11.10 -1.14
N ASN A 585 -6.28 11.99 -0.98
CA ASN A 585 -6.89 12.25 0.33
C ASN A 585 -7.60 11.02 0.92
N ILE A 586 -8.41 10.32 0.11
CA ILE A 586 -9.12 9.11 0.52
C ILE A 586 -8.15 7.96 0.80
N GLY A 587 -7.11 7.80 -0.01
CA GLY A 587 -6.06 6.80 0.20
C GLY A 587 -5.28 7.05 1.48
N TRP A 588 -4.82 8.30 1.69
CA TRP A 588 -4.06 8.70 2.86
C TRP A 588 -4.81 8.47 4.16
N PHE A 589 -6.08 8.91 4.25
CA PHE A 589 -6.86 8.82 5.48
C PHE A 589 -7.54 7.47 5.73
N ARG A 590 -7.44 6.50 4.81
CA ARG A 590 -7.93 5.13 5.02
C ARG A 590 -7.16 4.37 6.11
N GLN A 591 -5.90 4.73 6.34
CA GLN A 591 -5.07 4.15 7.40
C GLN A 591 -5.56 4.54 8.81
N ASN A 592 -4.99 3.90 9.84
CA ASN A 592 -5.28 4.21 11.24
C ASN A 592 -6.79 4.16 11.56
N GLY A 593 -7.47 3.14 11.04
CA GLY A 593 -8.89 2.89 11.28
C GLY A 593 -9.84 3.87 10.61
N ASN A 594 -9.41 4.56 9.55
CA ASN A 594 -10.16 5.63 8.90
C ASN A 594 -10.64 6.72 9.89
N CYS A 595 -9.92 6.90 11.00
CA CYS A 595 -10.33 7.78 12.09
C CYS A 595 -10.14 9.28 11.78
N GLY A 596 -9.56 9.60 10.62
CA GLY A 596 -9.32 10.96 10.14
C GLY A 596 -8.11 11.66 10.75
N TYR A 597 -7.33 10.95 11.56
CA TYR A 597 -6.05 11.38 12.13
C TYR A 597 -4.94 10.41 11.70
N VAL A 598 -3.86 10.95 11.14
CA VAL A 598 -2.66 10.18 10.78
C VAL A 598 -1.45 10.83 11.45
N LEU A 599 -0.71 10.07 12.26
CA LEU A 599 0.49 10.55 12.94
C LEU A 599 1.57 10.91 11.90
N ARG A 600 2.17 12.10 12.03
CA ARG A 600 3.23 12.53 11.11
C ARG A 600 4.54 11.77 11.34
N PRO A 601 5.43 11.67 10.33
CA PRO A 601 6.74 11.07 10.47
C PRO A 601 7.52 11.64 11.66
N ALA A 602 8.31 10.79 12.34
CA ALA A 602 9.03 11.21 13.55
C ALA A 602 9.93 12.46 13.33
N ILE A 603 10.58 12.52 12.17
CA ILE A 603 11.42 13.66 11.74
C ILE A 603 10.65 14.99 11.63
N MET A 604 9.31 14.96 11.55
CA MET A 604 8.40 16.11 11.46
C MET A 604 7.68 16.43 12.78
N ARG A 605 8.01 15.70 13.86
CA ARG A 605 7.46 15.89 15.21
C ARG A 605 8.53 16.28 16.22
N GLU A 606 9.71 15.68 16.11
CA GLU A 606 10.81 15.89 17.06
C GLU A 606 11.31 17.34 17.08
N GLU A 607 11.51 17.89 18.28
CA GLU A 607 11.94 19.28 18.46
C GLU A 607 13.28 19.55 17.76
N VAL A 608 14.28 18.68 17.98
CA VAL A 608 15.64 18.80 17.42
C VAL A 608 15.85 17.84 16.23
N SER A 609 15.03 18.00 15.19
CA SER A 609 15.18 17.30 13.90
C SER A 609 15.32 18.27 12.72
N TYR A 610 16.15 17.92 11.74
CA TYR A 610 16.28 18.64 10.47
C TYR A 610 15.57 17.85 9.37
N PHE A 611 14.58 18.49 8.74
CA PHE A 611 13.95 18.01 7.52
C PHE A 611 13.68 19.18 6.58
N SER A 612 13.71 18.92 5.26
CA SER A 612 13.33 19.89 4.24
C SER A 612 12.58 19.17 3.13
N ALA A 613 11.34 19.59 2.90
CA ALA A 613 10.40 18.99 1.95
C ALA A 613 10.94 18.83 0.51
N ASN A 614 11.90 19.68 0.12
CA ASN A 614 12.46 19.73 -1.24
C ASN A 614 13.85 19.07 -1.35
N THR A 615 14.22 18.24 -0.38
CA THR A 615 15.46 17.44 -0.41
C THR A 615 15.43 16.45 -1.57
N LYS A 616 16.49 16.45 -2.40
CA LYS A 616 16.63 15.56 -3.58
C LYS A 616 17.55 14.35 -3.32
N ASP A 617 18.17 14.31 -2.14
CA ASP A 617 19.07 13.25 -1.69
C ASP A 617 18.39 12.41 -0.60
N SER A 618 19.08 11.39 -0.06
CA SER A 618 18.55 10.58 1.06
C SER A 618 18.25 11.43 2.30
N VAL A 619 17.08 11.24 2.91
CA VAL A 619 16.69 11.92 4.15
C VAL A 619 17.61 11.47 5.30
N PRO A 620 18.20 12.40 6.07
CA PRO A 620 19.03 12.06 7.23
C PRO A 620 18.29 11.16 8.23
N GLY A 621 18.80 9.94 8.43
CA GLY A 621 18.32 9.02 9.45
C GLY A 621 17.19 8.07 9.05
N VAL A 622 16.64 8.21 7.85
CA VAL A 622 15.66 7.27 7.28
C VAL A 622 16.40 6.31 6.33
N SER A 623 16.08 5.02 6.37
CA SER A 623 16.58 4.08 5.34
C SER A 623 15.72 4.23 4.09
N PRO A 624 16.31 4.52 2.92
CA PRO A 624 15.59 4.31 1.67
C PRO A 624 15.22 2.83 1.54
N GLN A 625 13.99 2.57 1.12
CA GLN A 625 13.47 1.25 0.80
C GLN A 625 13.33 1.09 -0.71
N LEU A 626 13.35 -0.15 -1.17
CA LEU A 626 13.17 -0.53 -2.56
C LEU A 626 11.87 -1.32 -2.69
N LEU A 627 10.93 -0.76 -3.43
CA LEU A 627 9.62 -1.32 -3.73
C LEU A 627 9.69 -2.01 -5.10
N HIS A 628 9.48 -3.33 -5.11
CA HIS A 628 9.32 -4.11 -6.31
C HIS A 628 7.85 -4.53 -6.46
N ILE A 629 7.22 -4.08 -7.55
CA ILE A 629 5.82 -4.42 -7.88
C ILE A 629 5.81 -5.15 -9.21
N LYS A 630 5.30 -6.38 -9.23
CA LYS A 630 4.96 -7.08 -10.47
C LYS A 630 3.46 -7.01 -10.69
N ILE A 631 3.04 -6.39 -11.80
CA ILE A 631 1.65 -6.41 -12.27
C ILE A 631 1.46 -7.70 -13.08
N ILE A 632 0.70 -8.65 -12.55
CA ILE A 632 0.58 -10.00 -13.14
C ILE A 632 -0.60 -10.01 -14.10
N SER A 633 -1.82 -9.77 -13.61
CA SER A 633 -3.04 -9.83 -14.43
C SER A 633 -4.17 -8.97 -13.87
N GLY A 634 -5.10 -8.55 -14.72
CA GLY A 634 -6.34 -7.87 -14.35
C GLY A 634 -7.55 -8.80 -14.40
N GLN A 635 -8.64 -8.41 -13.76
CA GLN A 635 -9.91 -9.15 -13.77
C GLN A 635 -11.08 -8.17 -13.91
N ASN A 636 -12.01 -8.48 -14.81
CA ASN A 636 -13.32 -7.85 -14.95
C ASN A 636 -13.33 -6.32 -15.00
N PHE A 637 -12.44 -5.73 -15.79
CA PHE A 637 -12.43 -4.29 -15.98
C PHE A 637 -13.75 -3.83 -16.66
N PRO A 638 -14.51 -2.92 -16.03
CA PRO A 638 -15.73 -2.39 -16.63
C PRO A 638 -15.37 -1.53 -17.84
N LYS A 639 -16.30 -1.41 -18.79
CA LYS A 639 -16.20 -0.38 -19.82
C LYS A 639 -16.26 1.02 -19.15
N PRO A 640 -15.44 1.98 -19.56
CA PRO A 640 -15.53 3.36 -19.07
C PRO A 640 -16.92 3.98 -19.29
N LYS A 641 -17.25 5.01 -18.52
CA LYS A 641 -18.51 5.74 -18.66
C LYS A 641 -18.34 6.90 -19.65
N GLY A 642 -18.62 6.65 -20.93
CA GLY A 642 -18.56 7.68 -21.98
C GLY A 642 -18.23 7.14 -23.37
N SER A 643 -17.67 5.94 -23.44
CA SER A 643 -17.11 5.30 -24.65
C SER A 643 -18.07 5.33 -25.84
N GLY A 644 -17.86 6.30 -26.72
CA GLY A 644 -18.76 6.64 -27.82
C GLY A 644 -18.65 5.71 -29.03
N SER A 645 -19.21 4.51 -28.95
CA SER A 645 -19.63 3.72 -30.12
C SER A 645 -18.59 3.50 -31.24
N LYS A 646 -17.40 2.97 -30.94
CA LYS A 646 -16.58 2.22 -31.94
C LYS A 646 -15.50 1.25 -31.42
N GLY A 647 -15.54 0.86 -30.15
CA GLY A 647 -14.79 -0.27 -29.60
C GLY A 647 -15.71 -1.07 -28.69
N ASP A 648 -15.96 -2.35 -28.98
CA ASP A 648 -16.86 -3.17 -28.15
C ASP A 648 -16.12 -3.90 -27.01
N VAL A 649 -14.80 -3.74 -26.95
CA VAL A 649 -13.88 -4.41 -26.04
C VAL A 649 -12.87 -3.39 -25.51
N VAL A 650 -12.51 -3.52 -24.24
CA VAL A 650 -11.50 -2.71 -23.55
C VAL A 650 -10.11 -3.22 -23.90
N ASP A 651 -9.18 -2.30 -24.15
CA ASP A 651 -7.76 -2.49 -24.41
C ASP A 651 -6.96 -1.97 -23.19
N PRO A 652 -7.00 -2.66 -22.03
CA PRO A 652 -6.53 -2.07 -20.77
C PRO A 652 -5.01 -2.04 -20.64
N TYR A 653 -4.54 -1.06 -19.85
CA TYR A 653 -3.19 -1.04 -19.30
C TYR A 653 -3.16 -0.43 -17.88
N VAL A 654 -2.06 -0.64 -17.14
CA VAL A 654 -1.94 -0.24 -15.73
C VAL A 654 -0.78 0.74 -15.53
N TYR A 655 -1.05 1.90 -14.92
CA TYR A 655 -0.03 2.75 -14.29
C TYR A 655 0.19 2.36 -12.83
N VAL A 656 1.44 2.46 -12.39
CA VAL A 656 1.84 2.50 -10.98
C VAL A 656 2.55 3.82 -10.73
N GLU A 657 1.91 4.68 -9.94
CA GLU A 657 2.38 6.00 -9.55
C GLU A 657 2.85 5.96 -8.08
N ILE A 658 3.96 6.62 -7.80
CA ILE A 658 4.47 6.88 -6.45
C ILE A 658 4.27 8.37 -6.17
N HIS A 659 3.56 8.68 -5.10
CA HIS A 659 3.32 10.06 -4.62
C HIS A 659 3.99 10.21 -3.26
N GLY A 660 4.80 11.24 -3.06
CA GLY A 660 5.62 11.34 -1.85
C GLY A 660 6.39 12.67 -1.73
N ILE A 661 7.60 12.62 -1.19
CA ILE A 661 8.56 13.73 -1.36
C ILE A 661 9.07 13.75 -2.81
N PRO A 662 9.60 14.88 -3.33
CA PRO A 662 10.08 14.98 -4.72
C PRO A 662 11.20 14.01 -5.11
N ALA A 663 11.87 13.38 -4.14
CA ALA A 663 12.87 12.32 -4.36
C ALA A 663 12.25 10.93 -4.64
N ASP A 664 10.98 10.74 -4.27
CA ASP A 664 10.27 9.45 -4.30
C ASP A 664 9.28 9.40 -5.47
N CYS A 665 8.78 10.57 -5.91
CA CYS A 665 7.80 10.66 -7.00
C CYS A 665 8.31 10.02 -8.30
N ALA A 666 7.56 9.03 -8.80
CA ALA A 666 7.89 8.24 -9.97
C ALA A 666 6.63 7.60 -10.56
N GLU A 667 6.64 7.29 -11.85
CA GLU A 667 5.55 6.61 -12.56
C GLU A 667 6.13 5.56 -13.51
N GLN A 668 5.46 4.41 -13.63
CA GLN A 668 5.73 3.39 -14.64
C GLN A 668 4.40 2.81 -15.14
N ARG A 669 4.34 2.34 -16.39
CA ARG A 669 3.15 1.72 -16.97
C ARG A 669 3.44 0.38 -17.63
N THR A 670 2.45 -0.50 -17.62
CA THR A 670 2.47 -1.73 -18.43
C THR A 670 2.27 -1.39 -19.91
N LYS A 671 2.49 -2.39 -20.76
CA LYS A 671 1.96 -2.41 -22.12
C LYS A 671 0.44 -2.60 -22.09
N THR A 672 -0.19 -2.18 -23.18
CA THR A 672 -1.59 -2.42 -23.51
C THR A 672 -1.85 -3.89 -23.82
N VAL A 673 -2.93 -4.44 -23.25
CA VAL A 673 -3.41 -5.78 -23.58
C VAL A 673 -4.63 -5.63 -24.49
N ASN A 674 -4.43 -5.83 -25.78
CA ASN A 674 -5.48 -5.62 -26.78
C ASN A 674 -6.66 -6.57 -26.58
N GLN A 675 -7.87 -6.02 -26.62
CA GLN A 675 -9.18 -6.67 -26.68
C GLN A 675 -9.44 -7.68 -25.56
N ASN A 676 -9.07 -7.33 -24.32
CA ASN A 676 -9.26 -8.20 -23.16
C ASN A 676 -9.42 -7.43 -21.84
N GLY A 677 -10.60 -6.86 -21.60
CA GLY A 677 -10.97 -6.32 -20.28
C GLY A 677 -11.36 -7.37 -19.22
N ASP A 678 -11.75 -8.59 -19.62
CA ASP A 678 -12.24 -9.60 -18.68
C ASP A 678 -11.10 -10.28 -17.87
N ASN A 679 -9.97 -10.60 -18.51
CA ASN A 679 -8.84 -11.28 -17.87
C ASN A 679 -7.49 -10.95 -18.55
N PRO A 680 -7.06 -9.67 -18.61
CA PRO A 680 -5.77 -9.29 -19.20
C PRO A 680 -4.59 -9.85 -18.38
N ILE A 681 -3.53 -10.29 -19.07
CA ILE A 681 -2.25 -10.68 -18.45
C ILE A 681 -1.22 -9.64 -18.88
N PHE A 682 -0.55 -9.03 -17.89
CA PHE A 682 0.45 -7.98 -18.11
C PHE A 682 1.87 -8.55 -17.94
N ASP A 683 2.10 -9.28 -16.84
CA ASP A 683 3.37 -9.89 -16.45
C ASP A 683 4.59 -8.95 -16.51
N GLU A 684 4.46 -7.73 -15.97
CA GLU A 684 5.53 -6.72 -15.95
C GLU A 684 5.94 -6.29 -14.54
N SER A 685 7.26 -6.15 -14.33
CA SER A 685 7.87 -5.83 -13.04
C SER A 685 8.49 -4.43 -13.04
N PHE A 686 8.19 -3.66 -11.98
CA PHE A 686 8.66 -2.30 -11.75
C PHE A 686 9.43 -2.21 -10.43
N GLU A 687 10.46 -1.36 -10.40
CA GLU A 687 11.28 -1.09 -9.22
C GLU A 687 11.27 0.42 -8.92
N PHE A 688 11.00 0.78 -7.66
CA PHE A 688 10.95 2.17 -7.18
C PHE A 688 11.79 2.31 -5.90
N GLN A 689 12.56 3.40 -5.78
CA GLN A 689 13.31 3.74 -4.57
C GLN A 689 12.54 4.79 -3.76
N ILE A 690 12.14 4.43 -2.55
CA ILE A 690 11.34 5.26 -1.63
C ILE A 690 12.28 5.77 -0.52
N ASN A 691 12.52 7.07 -0.43
CA ASN A 691 13.47 7.67 0.53
C ASN A 691 12.77 8.14 1.83
N LEU A 692 11.45 8.37 1.82
CA LEU A 692 10.65 8.61 3.02
C LEU A 692 9.35 7.78 3.00
N PRO A 693 9.42 6.47 3.34
CA PRO A 693 8.28 5.56 3.39
C PRO A 693 7.04 6.09 4.15
N GLU A 694 7.25 6.66 5.34
CA GLU A 694 6.20 7.26 6.19
C GLU A 694 5.44 8.45 5.55
N LEU A 695 5.84 8.92 4.36
CA LEU A 695 5.17 9.99 3.62
C LEU A 695 4.91 9.62 2.14
N ALA A 696 5.00 8.35 1.79
CA ALA A 696 4.79 7.84 0.43
C ALA A 696 3.43 7.13 0.29
N MET A 697 2.87 7.21 -0.92
CA MET A 697 1.68 6.48 -1.37
C MET A 697 1.98 5.80 -2.70
N VAL A 698 1.38 4.64 -2.93
CA VAL A 698 1.34 3.96 -4.22
C VAL A 698 -0.08 4.07 -4.76
N ARG A 699 -0.22 4.46 -6.02
CA ARG A 699 -1.49 4.57 -6.73
C ARG A 699 -1.45 3.71 -8.00
N PHE A 700 -2.36 2.73 -8.04
CA PHE A 700 -2.61 1.90 -9.21
C PHE A 700 -3.72 2.56 -10.02
N VAL A 701 -3.57 2.67 -11.34
CA VAL A 701 -4.59 3.23 -12.25
C VAL A 701 -4.75 2.31 -13.43
N VAL A 702 -5.99 2.02 -13.82
CA VAL A 702 -6.30 1.26 -15.02
C VAL A 702 -7.00 2.20 -16.01
N LEU A 703 -6.48 2.21 -17.25
CA LEU A 703 -6.94 3.03 -18.36
C LEU A 703 -7.22 2.13 -19.57
N ASP A 704 -8.13 2.58 -20.43
CA ASP A 704 -8.42 2.02 -21.76
C ASP A 704 -7.57 2.78 -22.81
N ASP A 705 -6.77 2.09 -23.62
CA ASP A 705 -5.88 2.70 -24.64
C ASP A 705 -6.66 3.06 -25.93
N ASP A 706 -7.58 4.04 -25.82
CA ASP A 706 -8.40 4.49 -26.95
C ASP A 706 -7.70 5.60 -27.78
N TYR A 707 -7.99 5.61 -29.08
CA TYR A 707 -7.37 6.46 -30.09
C TYR A 707 -7.63 7.97 -29.88
N ILE A 708 -8.65 8.33 -29.07
CA ILE A 708 -9.04 9.72 -28.77
C ILE A 708 -8.69 10.09 -27.30
N GLY A 709 -7.73 9.36 -26.72
CA GLY A 709 -7.21 9.61 -25.38
C GLY A 709 -7.78 8.67 -24.33
N ASP A 710 -6.93 8.34 -23.37
CA ASP A 710 -7.07 7.14 -22.56
C ASP A 710 -8.22 7.27 -21.54
N GLU A 711 -9.22 6.39 -21.62
CA GLU A 711 -10.42 6.48 -20.78
C GLU A 711 -10.22 5.83 -19.40
N PHE A 712 -10.69 6.51 -18.33
CA PHE A 712 -10.56 6.02 -16.95
C PHE A 712 -11.47 4.83 -16.65
N ILE A 713 -10.86 3.71 -16.24
CA ILE A 713 -11.58 2.50 -15.79
C ILE A 713 -11.69 2.50 -14.25
N GLY A 714 -10.57 2.63 -13.55
CA GLY A 714 -10.53 2.55 -12.08
C GLY A 714 -9.16 2.81 -11.47
N GLN A 715 -9.11 3.12 -10.18
CA GLN A 715 -7.87 3.34 -9.43
C GLN A 715 -7.89 2.71 -8.04
N TYR A 716 -6.72 2.51 -7.44
CA TYR A 716 -6.59 2.26 -6.01
C TYR A 716 -5.34 2.94 -5.44
N THR A 717 -5.54 3.79 -4.43
CA THR A 717 -4.47 4.52 -3.74
C THR A 717 -4.28 3.96 -2.32
N ILE A 718 -3.03 3.73 -1.94
CA ILE A 718 -2.65 3.10 -0.67
C ILE A 718 -1.38 3.75 -0.09
N PRO A 719 -1.34 4.12 1.20
CA PRO A 719 -0.11 4.55 1.86
C PRO A 719 0.93 3.44 1.86
N PHE A 720 2.20 3.78 1.70
CA PHE A 720 3.28 2.80 1.57
C PHE A 720 3.37 1.86 2.79
N GLU A 721 3.26 2.40 4.00
CA GLU A 721 3.25 1.64 5.26
C GLU A 721 2.05 0.68 5.39
N CYS A 722 1.01 0.79 4.56
CA CYS A 722 -0.16 -0.09 4.56
C CYS A 722 -0.07 -1.23 3.53
N LEU A 723 1.03 -1.33 2.76
CA LEU A 723 1.23 -2.37 1.74
C LEU A 723 1.65 -3.70 2.37
N GLN A 724 0.88 -4.75 2.14
CA GLN A 724 1.34 -6.11 2.46
C GLN A 724 2.22 -6.70 1.33
N PRO A 725 3.33 -7.38 1.66
CA PRO A 725 4.17 -8.10 0.69
C PRO A 725 3.49 -9.38 0.18
N GLY A 726 4.04 -9.96 -0.90
CA GLY A 726 3.59 -11.20 -1.51
C GLY A 726 2.57 -11.03 -2.63
N PHE A 727 1.88 -12.12 -2.96
CA PHE A 727 0.87 -12.16 -4.02
C PHE A 727 -0.46 -11.64 -3.49
N ARG A 728 -0.87 -10.46 -3.99
CA ARG A 728 -2.01 -9.69 -3.46
C ARG A 728 -2.99 -9.28 -4.54
N HIS A 729 -4.25 -9.10 -4.14
CA HIS A 729 -5.28 -8.47 -4.98
C HIS A 729 -5.50 -7.02 -4.59
N VAL A 730 -5.49 -6.16 -5.61
CA VAL A 730 -5.81 -4.73 -5.53
C VAL A 730 -7.23 -4.55 -6.06
N PRO A 731 -8.25 -4.28 -5.21
CA PRO A 731 -9.58 -3.93 -5.69
C PRO A 731 -9.55 -2.57 -6.37
N LEU A 732 -10.33 -2.37 -7.42
CA LEU A 732 -10.43 -1.06 -8.07
C LEU A 732 -11.60 -0.22 -7.54
N GLN A 733 -11.42 1.09 -7.56
CA GLN A 733 -12.42 2.09 -7.25
C GLN A 733 -12.73 2.94 -8.48
N SER A 734 -13.98 3.39 -8.61
CA SER A 734 -14.42 4.35 -9.61
C SER A 734 -13.77 5.72 -9.36
N LEU A 735 -13.95 6.64 -10.32
CA LEU A 735 -13.51 8.03 -10.18
C LEU A 735 -14.08 8.72 -8.92
N THR A 736 -15.28 8.30 -8.47
CA THR A 736 -15.94 8.82 -7.26
C THR A 736 -15.51 8.12 -5.95
N GLY A 737 -14.60 7.15 -6.03
CA GLY A 737 -14.11 6.35 -4.88
C GLY A 737 -14.98 5.15 -4.52
N GLU A 738 -16.00 4.81 -5.33
CA GLU A 738 -16.87 3.65 -5.09
C GLU A 738 -16.17 2.35 -5.52
N MET A 739 -16.28 1.28 -4.74
CA MET A 739 -15.68 -0.02 -5.08
C MET A 739 -16.30 -0.61 -6.35
N LEU A 740 -15.48 -0.96 -7.34
CA LEU A 740 -15.93 -1.60 -8.59
C LEU A 740 -16.17 -3.10 -8.35
N PRO A 741 -17.40 -3.63 -8.50
CA PRO A 741 -17.69 -5.02 -8.16
C PRO A 741 -16.89 -6.02 -9.01
N HIS A 742 -16.14 -6.87 -8.32
CA HIS A 742 -15.30 -7.92 -8.91
C HIS A 742 -14.16 -7.43 -9.84
N ALA A 743 -13.83 -6.14 -9.88
CA ALA A 743 -12.73 -5.61 -10.68
C ALA A 743 -11.44 -5.54 -9.85
N TRP A 744 -10.40 -6.27 -10.27
CA TRP A 744 -9.16 -6.45 -9.50
C TRP A 744 -7.91 -6.40 -10.37
N ILE A 745 -6.79 -6.01 -9.77
CA ILE A 745 -5.44 -6.29 -10.28
C ILE A 745 -4.81 -7.34 -9.36
N PHE A 746 -4.22 -8.38 -9.91
CA PHE A 746 -3.38 -9.34 -9.20
C PHE A 746 -1.92 -8.92 -9.36
N VAL A 747 -1.24 -8.73 -8.23
CA VAL A 747 0.13 -8.21 -8.17
C VAL A 747 1.01 -9.05 -7.24
N HIS A 748 2.32 -8.94 -7.40
CA HIS A 748 3.28 -9.39 -6.39
C HIS A 748 4.10 -8.20 -5.87
N VAL A 749 4.08 -7.98 -4.56
CA VAL A 749 4.75 -6.86 -3.87
C VAL A 749 5.93 -7.40 -3.07
N ALA A 750 7.11 -6.80 -3.23
CA ALA A 750 8.25 -7.05 -2.34
C ALA A 750 8.92 -5.74 -1.95
N ILE A 751 9.22 -5.60 -0.66
CA ILE A 751 9.84 -4.41 -0.08
C ILE A 751 11.18 -4.82 0.56
N THR A 752 12.27 -4.10 0.23
CA THR A 752 13.59 -4.40 0.81
C THR A 752 14.37 -3.15 1.18
N ASN A 753 15.18 -3.21 2.25
CA ASN A 753 16.10 -2.13 2.65
C ASN A 753 17.39 -2.09 1.82
N ARG A 754 17.40 -2.72 0.64
CA ARG A 754 18.60 -2.93 -0.17
C ARG A 754 18.53 -2.06 -1.41
N ARG A 755 19.57 -1.25 -1.66
CA ARG A 755 19.78 -0.73 -3.01
C ARG A 755 20.09 -1.94 -3.90
N GLY A 756 19.22 -2.22 -4.87
CA GLY A 756 19.31 -3.42 -5.70
C GLY A 756 20.71 -3.59 -6.30
N GLY A 757 21.26 -4.81 -6.25
CA GLY A 757 22.56 -5.14 -6.84
C GLY A 757 22.59 -5.07 -8.37
N GLY A 758 21.44 -4.79 -8.99
CA GLY A 758 21.32 -4.46 -10.41
C GLY A 758 22.14 -3.22 -10.77
N LYS A 759 22.64 -3.16 -12.01
CA LYS A 759 23.24 -1.92 -12.52
C LYS A 759 22.10 -0.90 -12.64
N PRO A 760 22.25 0.34 -12.13
CA PRO A 760 21.19 1.33 -12.21
C PRO A 760 20.77 1.54 -13.66
N HIS A 761 19.44 1.57 -13.88
CA HIS A 761 18.87 1.78 -15.20
C HIS A 761 19.41 3.09 -15.79
N LYS A 762 19.94 3.03 -17.03
CA LYS A 762 20.55 4.20 -17.67
C LYS A 762 19.46 5.22 -18.04
N ARG A 763 19.19 6.18 -17.14
CA ARG A 763 18.76 7.51 -17.56
C ARG A 763 19.81 8.03 -18.57
N GLY A 764 19.35 8.76 -19.60
CA GLY A 764 20.17 9.10 -20.76
C GLY A 764 21.47 9.85 -20.44
N LEU A 765 22.44 9.73 -21.35
CA LEU A 765 23.72 10.46 -21.40
C LEU A 765 24.75 10.17 -20.27
N SER A 766 25.46 9.06 -20.46
CA SER A 766 26.91 8.91 -20.17
C SER A 766 27.44 9.39 -18.81
N VAL A 767 27.29 8.56 -17.78
CA VAL A 767 28.21 8.55 -16.62
C VAL A 767 29.07 7.28 -16.66
N ARG A 768 30.40 7.44 -16.70
CA ARG A 768 31.34 6.31 -16.63
C ARG A 768 31.30 5.70 -15.22
N LYS A 769 31.34 4.36 -15.12
CA LYS A 769 31.45 3.64 -13.84
C LYS A 769 32.72 4.07 -13.08
N GLY A 770 32.55 4.88 -12.03
CA GLY A 770 33.47 4.92 -10.90
C GLY A 770 33.16 3.76 -9.95
N LYS A 771 34.19 3.21 -9.30
CA LYS A 771 34.03 2.31 -8.14
C LYS A 771 33.46 3.20 -7.02
N LYS A 772 32.18 3.05 -6.64
CA LYS A 772 31.61 3.84 -5.53
C LYS A 772 32.42 3.54 -4.25
N SER A 773 32.95 4.59 -3.62
CA SER A 773 33.46 4.55 -2.26
C SER A 773 32.29 4.43 -1.28
N ARG A 774 32.53 3.88 -0.08
CA ARG A 774 31.55 3.91 1.03
C ARG A 774 31.12 5.36 1.30
N GLU A 775 29.81 5.57 1.37
CA GLU A 775 29.20 6.89 1.63
C GLU A 775 28.94 7.02 3.14
N TYR A 776 29.95 7.44 3.90
CA TYR A 776 29.80 7.67 5.34
C TYR A 776 28.97 8.93 5.63
N ALA A 777 28.12 8.87 6.67
CA ALA A 777 27.40 10.04 7.16
C ALA A 777 28.37 11.17 7.55
N THR A 778 28.05 12.40 7.13
CA THR A 778 28.89 13.59 7.40
C THR A 778 28.18 14.57 8.34
N MET A 779 28.91 14.99 9.37
CA MET A 779 28.50 16.06 10.28
C MET A 779 28.95 17.41 9.75
N ARG A 780 28.10 18.43 9.94
CA ARG A 780 28.37 19.83 9.62
C ARG A 780 29.17 20.48 10.75
N ILE A 781 30.01 21.45 10.41
CA ILE A 781 30.77 22.25 11.39
C ILE A 781 29.93 23.46 11.78
N LEU A 782 29.74 23.67 13.09
CA LEU A 782 28.92 24.75 13.65
C LEU A 782 29.71 26.06 13.80
N VAL A 783 31.04 25.97 13.86
CA VAL A 783 31.93 27.10 14.22
C VAL A 783 31.71 27.51 15.69
N ILE A 784 31.47 26.52 16.55
CA ILE A 784 31.28 26.66 18.00
C ILE A 784 32.16 25.59 18.64
N LYS A 785 33.40 25.95 19.02
CA LYS A 785 34.47 25.01 19.35
C LYS A 785 34.09 23.93 20.37
N ALA A 786 33.38 24.32 21.44
CA ALA A 786 32.96 23.38 22.48
C ALA A 786 32.01 22.29 21.95
N VAL A 787 31.11 22.65 21.04
CA VAL A 787 30.11 21.74 20.46
C VAL A 787 30.70 20.94 19.30
N ASP A 788 31.56 21.57 18.48
CA ASP A 788 32.27 20.89 17.39
C ASP A 788 33.19 19.76 17.91
N GLU A 789 33.86 19.95 19.06
CA GLU A 789 34.66 18.88 19.69
C GLU A 789 33.81 17.74 20.28
N VAL A 790 32.56 17.99 20.70
CA VAL A 790 31.63 16.89 21.09
C VAL A 790 31.24 16.06 19.86
N PHE A 791 30.81 16.70 18.78
CA PHE A 791 30.45 15.99 17.54
C PHE A 791 31.62 15.21 16.92
N LYS A 792 32.85 15.73 17.05
CA LYS A 792 34.08 15.04 16.61
C LYS A 792 34.26 13.65 17.23
N ASN A 793 33.82 13.44 18.48
CA ASN A 793 33.87 12.13 19.14
C ASN A 793 32.96 11.09 18.49
N ALA A 794 31.86 11.53 17.84
CA ALA A 794 30.94 10.63 17.16
C ALA A 794 31.44 10.13 15.78
N LEU A 795 32.47 10.76 15.19
CA LEU A 795 32.94 10.43 13.84
C LEU A 795 33.38 8.96 13.71
N GLN A 796 33.98 8.39 14.75
CA GLN A 796 34.45 7.00 14.74
C GLN A 796 33.29 6.01 14.96
N PRO A 797 32.41 6.14 15.99
CA PRO A 797 31.20 5.34 16.12
C PRO A 797 30.29 5.34 14.89
N LEU A 798 30.12 6.49 14.21
CA LEU A 798 29.31 6.59 12.98
C LEU A 798 29.90 5.76 11.82
N ARG A 799 31.23 5.68 11.72
CA ARG A 799 31.91 4.81 10.75
C ARG A 799 31.76 3.34 11.12
N GLU A 800 31.98 3.00 12.39
CA GLU A 800 31.77 1.63 12.91
C GLU A 800 30.34 1.14 12.62
N ALA A 801 29.32 1.96 12.90
CA ALA A 801 27.92 1.64 12.60
C ALA A 801 27.67 1.43 11.10
N THR A 802 28.25 2.28 10.25
CA THR A 802 28.12 2.16 8.78
C THR A 802 28.79 0.88 8.27
N ASP A 803 30.01 0.62 8.72
CA ASP A 803 30.79 -0.55 8.32
C ASP A 803 30.15 -1.86 8.75
N LEU A 804 29.61 -1.96 9.98
CA LEU A 804 28.91 -3.16 10.44
C LEU A 804 27.72 -3.51 9.54
N ARG A 805 26.85 -2.53 9.23
CA ARG A 805 25.67 -2.73 8.37
C ARG A 805 26.06 -3.07 6.93
N GLU A 806 26.96 -2.30 6.33
CA GLU A 806 27.39 -2.55 4.95
C GLU A 806 28.13 -3.88 4.81
N ASN A 807 28.95 -4.29 5.79
CA ASN A 807 29.67 -5.57 5.72
C ASN A 807 28.70 -6.76 5.69
N MET A 808 27.68 -6.76 6.55
CA MET A 808 26.62 -7.77 6.58
C MET A 808 25.85 -7.81 5.24
N GLN A 809 25.39 -6.65 4.76
CA GLN A 809 24.64 -6.58 3.50
C GLN A 809 25.47 -7.08 2.30
N ASN A 810 26.75 -6.71 2.21
CA ASN A 810 27.65 -7.16 1.15
C ASN A 810 27.99 -8.66 1.26
N ALA A 811 28.01 -9.25 2.46
CA ALA A 811 28.30 -10.68 2.65
C ALA A 811 27.12 -11.59 2.24
N ILE A 812 25.88 -11.11 2.36
CA ILE A 812 24.70 -11.88 1.93
C ILE A 812 24.62 -12.01 0.40
N VAL A 813 25.05 -11.00 -0.37
CA VAL A 813 24.87 -10.98 -1.84
C VAL A 813 25.50 -12.20 -2.54
N PRO A 814 26.80 -12.54 -2.33
CA PRO A 814 27.41 -13.73 -2.93
C PRO A 814 26.71 -15.04 -2.56
N PHE A 815 26.18 -15.14 -1.33
CA PHE A 815 25.44 -16.32 -0.90
C PHE A 815 24.14 -16.48 -1.68
N LYS A 816 23.31 -15.43 -1.79
CA LYS A 816 22.07 -15.45 -2.61
C LYS A 816 22.37 -15.77 -4.09
N GLU A 817 23.42 -15.18 -4.65
CA GLU A 817 23.83 -15.43 -6.04
C GLU A 817 24.22 -16.90 -6.28
N LEU A 818 24.97 -17.52 -5.37
CA LEU A 818 25.34 -18.94 -5.42
C LEU A 818 24.15 -19.88 -5.16
N CYS A 819 23.14 -19.42 -4.41
CA CYS A 819 21.85 -20.10 -4.31
C CYS A 819 21.07 -20.07 -5.65
N GLY A 820 21.48 -19.27 -6.63
CA GLY A 820 20.78 -19.17 -7.92
C GLY A 820 19.45 -18.43 -7.81
N LEU A 821 19.33 -17.52 -6.85
CA LEU A 821 18.14 -16.69 -6.61
C LEU A 821 18.45 -15.20 -6.87
N SER A 822 17.40 -14.39 -6.94
CA SER A 822 17.50 -12.94 -7.08
C SER A 822 18.00 -12.26 -5.79
N ALA A 823 18.37 -10.98 -5.87
CA ALA A 823 18.80 -10.23 -4.69
C ALA A 823 17.67 -10.02 -3.65
N VAL A 824 16.41 -10.08 -4.10
CA VAL A 824 15.20 -9.89 -3.30
C VAL A 824 14.91 -11.11 -2.42
N ALA A 825 15.17 -12.32 -2.92
CA ALA A 825 14.85 -13.59 -2.26
C ALA A 825 15.35 -13.67 -0.80
N ASN A 826 14.51 -14.09 0.14
CA ASN A 826 14.85 -14.21 1.56
C ASN A 826 15.83 -15.39 1.83
N LEU A 827 16.33 -15.53 3.07
CA LEU A 827 17.30 -16.61 3.36
C LEU A 827 16.64 -17.99 3.50
N MET A 828 15.37 -18.06 3.87
CA MET A 828 14.60 -19.32 3.85
C MET A 828 14.59 -19.93 2.45
N GLN A 829 14.20 -19.16 1.42
CA GLN A 829 14.24 -19.54 0.00
C GLN A 829 15.65 -19.98 -0.42
N CYS A 830 16.71 -19.30 0.05
CA CYS A 830 18.09 -19.71 -0.23
C CYS A 830 18.40 -21.11 0.31
N ILE A 831 18.00 -21.45 1.55
CA ILE A 831 18.21 -22.77 2.12
C ILE A 831 17.32 -23.83 1.43
N LEU A 832 16.05 -23.51 1.17
CA LEU A 832 15.12 -24.39 0.44
C LEU A 832 15.66 -24.73 -0.96
N ALA A 833 16.11 -23.73 -1.73
CA ALA A 833 16.72 -23.91 -3.05
C ALA A 833 18.11 -24.57 -3.00
N LEU A 834 18.77 -24.61 -1.84
CA LEU A 834 20.01 -25.36 -1.64
C LEU A 834 19.76 -26.82 -1.26
N SER A 835 18.63 -27.15 -0.61
CA SER A 835 18.38 -28.48 -0.03
C SER A 835 18.69 -29.65 -0.98
N THR A 836 18.15 -29.61 -2.19
CA THR A 836 18.36 -30.62 -3.24
C THR A 836 19.81 -30.75 -3.70
N ARG A 837 20.60 -29.66 -3.60
CA ARG A 837 22.04 -29.62 -3.93
C ARG A 837 22.93 -30.03 -2.76
N LEU A 838 22.42 -29.96 -1.53
CA LEU A 838 23.11 -30.41 -0.31
C LEU A 838 22.89 -31.91 -0.06
N MET A 839 22.04 -32.59 -0.85
CA MET A 839 21.78 -34.03 -0.80
C MET A 839 22.50 -34.79 -1.92
N SER A 840 22.91 -36.02 -1.63
CA SER A 840 23.43 -37.00 -2.59
C SER A 840 22.28 -37.73 -3.30
N GLY A 841 22.57 -38.40 -4.43
CA GLY A 841 21.57 -39.20 -5.17
C GLY A 841 20.94 -40.34 -4.37
N ASP A 842 21.63 -40.82 -3.32
CA ASP A 842 21.11 -41.82 -2.37
C ASP A 842 20.40 -41.19 -1.15
N ASN A 843 19.97 -39.92 -1.28
CA ASN A 843 19.31 -39.13 -0.24
C ASN A 843 20.12 -38.94 1.06
N THR A 844 21.45 -38.94 0.95
CA THR A 844 22.38 -38.70 2.08
C THR A 844 22.97 -37.28 2.02
N PRO A 845 23.00 -36.51 3.12
CA PRO A 845 23.43 -35.12 3.09
C PRO A 845 24.96 -34.97 2.95
N TYR A 846 25.38 -34.17 1.97
CA TYR A 846 26.77 -33.72 1.81
C TYR A 846 27.18 -32.71 2.89
N VAL A 847 26.22 -31.93 3.40
CA VAL A 847 26.38 -30.88 4.41
C VAL A 847 25.18 -30.94 5.34
N LEU A 848 25.43 -30.86 6.65
CA LEU A 848 24.39 -30.71 7.67
C LEU A 848 24.54 -29.35 8.36
N PHE A 849 23.42 -28.82 8.88
CA PHE A 849 23.41 -27.64 9.73
C PHE A 849 23.51 -28.06 11.20
N ASN A 850 24.51 -27.52 11.88
CA ASN A 850 24.57 -27.56 13.32
C ASN A 850 23.73 -26.40 13.89
N LEU A 851 22.60 -26.76 14.49
CA LEU A 851 21.60 -25.83 15.04
C LEU A 851 21.72 -25.63 16.56
N THR A 852 22.79 -26.16 17.19
CA THR A 852 22.93 -26.16 18.66
C THR A 852 23.30 -24.81 19.29
N GLY A 853 23.66 -23.82 18.47
CA GLY A 853 23.99 -22.47 18.91
C GLY A 853 23.19 -21.40 18.16
N GLN A 854 23.28 -20.15 18.64
CA GLN A 854 22.59 -18.98 18.07
C GLN A 854 22.93 -18.71 16.58
N PHE A 855 24.07 -19.22 16.10
CA PHE A 855 24.56 -19.04 14.74
C PHE A 855 24.68 -20.40 14.04
N PRO A 856 23.73 -20.78 13.16
CA PRO A 856 23.77 -22.06 12.45
C PRO A 856 25.01 -22.19 11.56
N THR A 857 25.75 -23.29 11.67
CA THR A 857 26.97 -23.55 10.85
C THR A 857 26.77 -24.73 9.90
N MET A 858 27.29 -24.61 8.67
CA MET A 858 27.31 -25.69 7.68
C MET A 858 28.50 -26.63 7.94
N GLU A 859 28.24 -27.90 8.23
CA GLU A 859 29.23 -28.94 8.50
C GLU A 859 29.28 -29.96 7.35
N PRO A 860 30.33 -29.94 6.50
CA PRO A 860 30.51 -30.91 5.42
C PRO A 860 30.77 -32.32 5.98
N GLN A 861 29.94 -33.29 5.57
CA GLN A 861 30.01 -34.67 6.04
C GLN A 861 31.01 -35.51 5.22
N VAL A 862 31.22 -35.16 3.95
CA VAL A 862 32.05 -35.90 2.99
C VAL A 862 32.83 -34.91 2.12
N LEU A 863 33.68 -35.40 1.22
CA LEU A 863 34.43 -34.63 0.23
C LEU A 863 33.48 -33.98 -0.80
N ILE A 864 32.97 -32.78 -0.47
CA ILE A 864 31.96 -32.07 -1.28
C ILE A 864 32.50 -31.53 -2.62
N PRO A 865 31.66 -31.43 -3.68
CA PRO A 865 32.02 -30.79 -4.95
C PRO A 865 32.49 -29.33 -4.80
N GLU A 866 33.32 -28.86 -5.74
CA GLU A 866 33.92 -27.52 -5.68
C GLU A 866 32.87 -26.39 -5.68
N MET A 867 31.72 -26.59 -6.32
CA MET A 867 30.58 -25.65 -6.25
C MET A 867 30.04 -25.52 -4.83
N LEU A 868 29.85 -26.63 -4.11
CA LEU A 868 29.36 -26.61 -2.71
C LEU A 868 30.40 -25.97 -1.77
N LYS A 869 31.70 -26.15 -2.02
CA LYS A 869 32.76 -25.44 -1.25
C LYS A 869 32.61 -23.93 -1.32
N LYS A 870 32.25 -23.38 -2.50
CA LYS A 870 32.00 -21.94 -2.66
C LYS A 870 30.76 -21.48 -1.89
N ILE A 871 29.70 -22.29 -1.89
CA ILE A 871 28.46 -22.02 -1.12
C ILE A 871 28.76 -21.99 0.38
N VAL A 872 29.41 -23.03 0.94
CA VAL A 872 29.78 -23.08 2.35
C VAL A 872 30.67 -21.89 2.73
N THR A 873 31.68 -21.57 1.92
CA THR A 873 32.56 -20.41 2.17
C THR A 873 31.80 -19.07 2.18
N ALA A 874 30.82 -18.88 1.28
CA ALA A 874 30.00 -17.66 1.24
C ALA A 874 29.04 -17.60 2.44
N TYR A 875 28.46 -18.74 2.82
CA TYR A 875 27.61 -18.88 4.00
C TYR A 875 28.37 -18.58 5.29
N ASP A 876 29.57 -19.13 5.46
CA ASP A 876 30.43 -18.85 6.62
C ASP A 876 30.77 -17.36 6.71
N ALA A 877 31.12 -16.72 5.59
CA ALA A 877 31.37 -15.28 5.56
C ALA A 877 30.13 -14.44 5.96
N MET A 878 28.94 -14.85 5.52
CA MET A 878 27.67 -14.26 5.94
C MET A 878 27.43 -14.43 7.44
N ILE A 879 27.61 -15.63 8.00
CA ILE A 879 27.41 -15.88 9.44
C ILE A 879 28.44 -15.14 10.30
N GLN A 880 29.71 -15.07 9.89
CA GLN A 880 30.74 -14.33 10.64
C GLN A 880 30.46 -12.81 10.66
N THR A 881 30.00 -12.23 9.55
CA THR A 881 29.63 -10.80 9.51
C THR A 881 28.34 -10.52 10.29
N SER A 882 27.34 -11.40 10.22
CA SER A 882 26.13 -11.36 11.07
C SER A 882 26.46 -11.40 12.57
N LYS A 883 27.35 -12.31 12.99
CA LYS A 883 27.86 -12.39 14.36
C LYS A 883 28.57 -11.11 14.79
N THR A 884 29.48 -10.62 13.95
CA THR A 884 30.23 -9.37 14.19
C THR A 884 29.28 -8.18 14.38
N LEU A 885 28.18 -8.12 13.63
CA LEU A 885 27.15 -7.07 13.78
C LEU A 885 26.46 -7.18 15.14
N ILE A 886 25.91 -8.36 15.48
CA ILE A 886 25.19 -8.57 16.75
C ILE A 886 26.06 -8.26 17.97
N GLU A 887 27.31 -8.74 18.00
CA GLU A 887 28.21 -8.58 19.15
C GLU A 887 28.67 -7.12 19.37
N ASN A 888 28.72 -6.29 18.32
CA ASN A 888 29.23 -4.92 18.40
C ASN A 888 28.15 -3.83 18.33
N ALA A 889 26.94 -4.13 17.84
CA ALA A 889 25.90 -3.13 17.59
C ALA A 889 25.55 -2.30 18.83
N ASP A 890 25.31 -2.95 19.96
CA ASP A 890 24.87 -2.26 21.20
C ASP A 890 25.96 -1.32 21.73
N GLY A 891 27.22 -1.77 21.72
CA GLY A 891 28.37 -0.97 22.15
C GLY A 891 28.69 0.22 21.23
N VAL A 892 28.29 0.16 19.95
CA VAL A 892 28.38 1.30 19.02
C VAL A 892 27.17 2.22 19.15
N TYR A 893 25.96 1.66 19.30
CA TYR A 893 24.73 2.40 19.58
C TYR A 893 24.89 3.30 20.82
N GLU A 894 25.32 2.74 21.94
CA GLU A 894 25.58 3.47 23.18
C GLU A 894 26.55 4.65 23.00
N LYS A 895 27.66 4.46 22.27
CA LYS A 895 28.61 5.56 21.99
C LYS A 895 27.96 6.70 21.18
N ILE A 896 27.10 6.37 20.21
CA ILE A 896 26.39 7.37 19.40
C ILE A 896 25.38 8.13 20.26
N MET A 897 24.60 7.41 21.08
CA MET A 897 23.61 8.02 21.99
C MET A 897 24.26 8.87 23.09
N GLN A 898 25.42 8.46 23.62
CA GLN A 898 26.20 9.26 24.56
C GLN A 898 26.70 10.57 23.93
N CYS A 899 27.19 10.54 22.69
CA CYS A 899 27.56 11.75 21.95
C CYS A 899 26.34 12.65 21.68
N GLN A 900 25.18 12.08 21.35
CA GLN A 900 23.94 12.84 21.15
C GLN A 900 23.52 13.53 22.46
N LYS A 901 23.50 12.79 23.58
CA LYS A 901 23.15 13.31 24.91
C LYS A 901 24.09 14.45 25.33
N ALA A 902 25.40 14.27 25.19
CA ALA A 902 26.39 15.30 25.49
C ALA A 902 26.26 16.54 24.58
N ALA A 903 25.84 16.38 23.33
CA ALA A 903 25.56 17.51 22.44
C ALA A 903 24.26 18.24 22.84
N MET A 904 23.22 17.49 23.28
CA MET A 904 21.94 18.05 23.71
C MET A 904 22.04 18.92 24.97
N GLU A 905 23.03 18.70 25.86
CA GLU A 905 23.32 19.61 26.99
C GLU A 905 23.62 21.05 26.55
N PHE A 906 24.06 21.26 25.31
CA PHE A 906 24.29 22.59 24.75
C PHE A 906 23.04 23.22 24.11
N HIS A 907 21.95 22.46 23.90
CA HIS A 907 20.81 22.88 23.08
C HIS A 907 20.11 24.13 23.63
N GLU A 908 19.72 24.11 24.91
CA GLU A 908 18.97 25.21 25.56
C GLU A 908 19.67 26.58 25.47
N ASN A 909 21.01 26.58 25.48
CA ASN A 909 21.82 27.80 25.43
C ASN A 909 22.59 27.96 24.11
N LEU A 910 22.29 27.15 23.08
CA LEU A 910 23.06 27.10 21.83
C LEU A 910 23.13 28.47 21.16
N HIS A 911 22.00 29.18 21.12
CA HIS A 911 21.92 30.53 20.57
C HIS A 911 22.79 31.53 21.36
N GLY A 912 22.79 31.44 22.70
CA GLY A 912 23.61 32.30 23.56
C GLY A 912 25.12 32.02 23.43
N ILE A 913 25.50 30.75 23.30
CA ILE A 913 26.88 30.32 23.08
C ILE A 913 27.38 30.76 21.70
N ALA A 914 26.58 30.55 20.66
CA ALA A 914 26.89 30.96 19.29
C ALA A 914 27.10 32.48 19.16
N VAL A 915 26.27 33.29 19.85
CA VAL A 915 26.45 34.75 19.90
C VAL A 915 27.72 35.14 20.66
N LYS A 916 28.10 34.43 21.72
CA LYS A 916 29.37 34.64 22.46
C LYS A 916 30.61 34.32 21.59
N GLU A 917 30.55 33.29 20.75
CA GLU A 917 31.57 32.98 19.73
C GLU A 917 31.54 33.97 18.53
N GLY A 918 30.66 34.99 18.55
CA GLY A 918 30.60 36.07 17.58
C GLY A 918 29.73 35.80 16.34
N LEU A 919 28.96 34.71 16.32
CA LEU A 919 28.04 34.40 15.22
C LEU A 919 26.81 35.32 15.28
N LYS A 920 26.43 35.90 14.13
CA LYS A 920 25.29 36.83 14.00
C LYS A 920 24.56 36.62 12.68
N GLY A 921 23.26 36.93 12.65
CA GLY A 921 22.40 36.86 11.46
C GLY A 921 22.42 35.46 10.81
N ARG A 922 22.56 35.40 9.48
CA ARG A 922 22.57 34.12 8.72
C ARG A 922 23.61 33.10 9.21
N LYS A 923 24.75 33.54 9.78
CA LYS A 923 25.77 32.62 10.32
C LYS A 923 25.31 31.92 11.59
N LEU A 924 24.54 32.62 12.43
CA LEU A 924 23.97 32.09 13.66
C LEU A 924 22.87 31.06 13.36
N HIS A 925 21.93 31.41 12.46
CA HIS A 925 20.90 30.49 12.01
C HIS A 925 21.49 29.21 11.39
N LYS A 926 22.50 29.33 10.51
CA LYS A 926 23.20 28.18 9.92
C LYS A 926 23.92 27.30 10.95
N ALA A 927 24.39 27.85 12.07
CA ALA A 927 25.00 27.07 13.14
C ALA A 927 23.95 26.24 13.91
N VAL A 928 22.77 26.83 14.17
CA VAL A 928 21.62 26.11 14.76
C VAL A 928 21.13 25.01 13.80
N GLU A 929 20.95 25.32 12.51
CA GLU A 929 20.62 24.34 11.47
C GLU A 929 21.64 23.17 11.41
N SER A 930 22.93 23.49 11.55
CA SER A 930 24.02 22.50 11.54
C SER A 930 24.06 21.64 12.80
N PHE A 931 23.71 22.19 13.97
CA PHE A 931 23.50 21.43 15.20
C PHE A 931 22.36 20.42 15.01
N THR A 932 21.20 20.89 14.55
CA THR A 932 20.01 20.07 14.35
C THR A 932 20.25 18.95 13.33
N TRP A 933 20.94 19.26 12.21
CA TRP A 933 21.41 18.25 11.25
C TRP A 933 22.27 17.17 11.92
N ASN A 934 23.26 17.55 12.75
CA ASN A 934 24.13 16.58 13.40
C ASN A 934 23.38 15.69 14.39
N ILE A 935 22.47 16.25 15.20
CA ILE A 935 21.61 15.46 16.11
C ILE A 935 20.75 14.46 15.32
N THR A 936 20.15 14.89 14.21
CA THR A 936 19.35 14.03 13.32
C THR A 936 20.18 12.88 12.75
N ILE A 937 21.42 13.17 12.31
CA ILE A 937 22.36 12.15 11.82
C ILE A 937 22.74 11.15 12.92
N LEU A 938 23.01 11.60 14.16
CA LEU A 938 23.37 10.70 15.26
C LEU A 938 22.22 9.72 15.55
N LYS A 939 21.03 10.24 15.82
CA LYS A 939 19.85 9.42 16.13
C LYS A 939 19.56 8.41 15.02
N GLY A 940 19.42 8.90 13.79
CA GLY A 940 19.09 8.04 12.66
C GLY A 940 20.15 6.98 12.35
N GLN A 941 21.44 7.26 12.57
CA GLN A 941 22.49 6.25 12.39
C GLN A 941 22.48 5.18 13.50
N ALA A 942 22.02 5.53 14.71
CA ALA A 942 21.78 4.60 15.80
C ALA A 942 20.54 3.71 15.51
N ASP A 943 19.43 4.31 15.06
CA ASP A 943 18.20 3.60 14.71
C ASP A 943 18.42 2.61 13.54
N LEU A 944 19.14 3.03 12.49
CA LEU A 944 19.56 2.16 11.39
C LEU A 944 20.43 0.97 11.86
N LEU A 945 21.23 1.14 12.91
CA LEU A 945 22.04 0.06 13.48
C LEU A 945 21.19 -0.93 14.30
N LYS A 946 20.23 -0.42 15.09
CA LYS A 946 19.24 -1.23 15.81
C LYS A 946 18.39 -2.05 14.84
N HIS A 947 17.91 -1.43 13.76
CA HIS A 947 17.15 -2.12 12.70
C HIS A 947 17.96 -3.22 12.01
N ALA A 948 19.20 -2.93 11.63
CA ALA A 948 20.07 -3.95 11.00
C ALA A 948 20.36 -5.14 11.93
N LYS A 949 20.49 -4.92 13.25
CA LYS A 949 20.61 -6.00 14.24
C LYS A 949 19.37 -6.90 14.24
N ASN A 950 18.18 -6.30 14.20
CA ASN A 950 16.92 -7.04 14.11
C ASN A 950 16.79 -7.80 12.79
N GLU A 951 17.18 -7.21 11.65
CA GLU A 951 17.23 -7.90 10.35
C GLU A 951 18.16 -9.14 10.41
N VAL A 952 19.32 -9.05 11.06
CA VAL A 952 20.20 -10.23 11.26
C VAL A 952 19.52 -11.32 12.11
N LEU A 953 18.88 -10.94 13.21
CA LEU A 953 18.21 -11.91 14.09
C LEU A 953 17.09 -12.66 13.35
N GLU A 954 16.31 -11.97 12.51
CA GLU A 954 15.26 -12.60 11.72
C GLU A 954 15.82 -13.50 10.61
N ASN A 955 16.86 -13.04 9.92
CA ASN A 955 17.61 -13.85 8.95
C ASN A 955 18.15 -15.17 9.57
N LEU A 956 18.58 -15.16 10.84
CA LEU A 956 19.03 -16.36 11.55
C LEU A 956 17.87 -17.32 11.87
N LYS A 957 16.68 -16.81 12.23
CA LYS A 957 15.47 -17.64 12.40
C LYS A 957 15.06 -18.32 11.10
N GLN A 958 15.01 -17.57 9.99
CA GLN A 958 14.69 -18.10 8.65
C GLN A 958 15.60 -19.28 8.26
N ILE A 959 16.92 -19.14 8.51
CA ILE A 959 17.88 -20.23 8.26
C ILE A 959 17.58 -21.44 9.16
N HIS A 960 17.31 -21.21 10.45
CA HIS A 960 17.04 -22.28 11.42
C HIS A 960 15.79 -23.08 11.04
N TYR A 961 14.66 -22.40 10.76
CA TYR A 961 13.43 -23.05 10.32
C TYR A 961 13.64 -23.79 8.99
N ALA A 962 14.26 -23.17 7.98
CA ALA A 962 14.50 -23.84 6.70
C ALA A 962 15.41 -25.08 6.81
N ALA A 963 16.40 -25.06 7.71
CA ALA A 963 17.27 -26.21 7.96
C ALA A 963 16.56 -27.36 8.68
N LEU A 964 15.64 -27.06 9.60
CA LEU A 964 14.74 -28.06 10.20
C LEU A 964 13.78 -28.64 9.15
N THR A 965 13.11 -27.78 8.38
CA THR A 965 12.11 -28.14 7.36
C THR A 965 12.69 -29.06 6.27
N CYS A 966 13.96 -28.88 5.90
CA CYS A 966 14.65 -29.72 4.92
C CYS A 966 15.25 -31.02 5.47
N ASP A 967 15.06 -31.35 6.76
CA ASP A 967 15.73 -32.47 7.45
C ASP A 967 17.27 -32.42 7.38
N LEU A 968 17.85 -31.22 7.21
CA LEU A 968 19.29 -31.01 7.07
C LEU A 968 20.00 -30.73 8.41
N ASN A 969 19.37 -31.04 9.55
CA ASN A 969 19.95 -30.80 10.87
C ASN A 969 20.79 -32.01 11.35
N THR A 970 21.73 -31.77 12.27
CA THR A 970 22.59 -32.82 12.84
C THR A 970 21.92 -33.74 13.88
N ASN A 971 20.69 -33.44 14.33
CA ASN A 971 20.04 -34.09 15.47
C ASN A 971 18.58 -34.46 15.19
N GLN A 972 18.33 -35.71 14.77
CA GLN A 972 16.97 -36.24 14.81
C GLN A 972 16.42 -36.23 16.25
N LYS A 973 15.34 -35.47 16.45
CA LYS A 973 14.54 -35.24 17.68
C LYS A 973 15.06 -34.16 18.64
N TYR A 974 14.39 -33.00 18.62
CA TYR A 974 14.05 -32.23 19.81
C TYR A 974 12.75 -31.46 19.59
N GLU A 975 11.87 -31.42 20.59
CA GLU A 975 10.68 -30.55 20.58
C GLU A 975 11.08 -29.11 20.93
N TYR A 976 10.52 -28.14 20.22
CA TYR A 976 10.73 -26.72 20.48
C TYR A 976 9.95 -26.28 21.73
N LYS A 977 10.64 -25.64 22.68
CA LYS A 977 9.99 -24.85 23.73
C LYS A 977 10.05 -23.38 23.34
N SER A 978 8.89 -22.76 23.19
CA SER A 978 8.77 -21.32 22.99
C SER A 978 9.14 -20.57 24.27
N GLU A 979 10.26 -19.85 24.26
CA GLU A 979 10.49 -18.76 25.20
C GLU A 979 9.88 -17.47 24.62
N SER A 980 8.76 -17.05 25.19
CA SER A 980 8.12 -15.78 24.89
C SER A 980 8.92 -14.64 25.53
N TYR A 981 9.55 -13.80 24.70
CA TYR A 981 10.06 -12.51 25.15
C TYR A 981 8.94 -11.47 25.09
N GLU A 982 8.55 -10.93 26.23
CA GLU A 982 7.58 -9.83 26.29
C GLU A 982 8.13 -8.59 25.57
N TYR A 983 7.28 -7.98 24.74
CA TYR A 983 7.57 -6.74 24.05
C TYR A 983 7.48 -5.57 25.04
N ASN A 984 8.59 -5.22 25.69
CA ASN A 984 8.70 -3.94 26.38
C ASN A 984 8.84 -2.81 25.35
N SER A 985 7.71 -2.17 25.03
CA SER A 985 7.73 -0.81 24.50
C SER A 985 8.27 0.13 25.57
N GLU A 986 9.51 0.60 25.41
CA GLU A 986 10.06 1.67 26.25
C GLU A 986 9.27 2.97 26.02
N SER A 987 8.29 3.23 26.88
CA SER A 987 7.64 4.53 26.97
C SER A 987 8.65 5.57 27.47
N TYR A 988 8.91 6.62 26.69
CA TYR A 988 9.78 7.72 27.11
C TYR A 988 9.13 8.51 28.27
N GLU A 989 9.56 8.26 29.51
CA GLU A 989 9.18 9.09 30.65
C GLU A 989 9.80 10.50 30.53
N TYR A 990 8.97 11.49 30.21
CA TYR A 990 9.31 12.89 30.46
C TYR A 990 9.03 13.23 31.92
N LYS A 991 10.07 13.57 32.69
CA LYS A 991 9.91 13.98 34.09
C LYS A 991 9.20 15.33 34.16
N SER A 992 7.96 15.31 34.65
CA SER A 992 7.28 16.49 35.21
C SER A 992 7.10 16.29 36.72
N GLU A 993 7.29 17.37 37.49
CA GLU A 993 7.14 17.34 38.95
C GLU A 993 5.65 17.27 39.30
N SER A 994 5.26 16.30 40.13
CA SER A 994 3.87 16.12 40.58
C SER A 994 3.73 16.48 42.06
N TYR A 995 2.62 17.16 42.39
CA TYR A 995 2.21 17.43 43.77
C TYR A 995 1.37 16.25 44.30
N GLU A 996 1.61 15.85 45.53
CA GLU A 996 0.90 14.74 46.18
C GLU A 996 -0.58 15.08 46.44
N TYR A 997 -1.49 14.15 46.12
CA TYR A 997 -2.83 14.09 46.69
C TYR A 997 -3.21 12.64 47.01
N ASN A 998 -3.47 12.35 48.29
CA ASN A 998 -3.77 11.00 48.77
C ASN A 998 -5.26 10.66 48.64
N SER A 999 -5.59 9.46 48.15
CA SER A 999 -6.72 8.66 48.65
C SER A 999 -6.53 7.17 48.31
N GLU A 1000 -7.17 6.30 49.10
CA GLU A 1000 -6.75 4.91 49.35
C GLU A 1000 -7.30 3.88 48.34
N SER A 1001 -6.59 2.75 48.19
CA SER A 1001 -7.06 1.55 47.49
C SER A 1001 -6.96 0.30 48.38
N TYR A 1002 -7.88 -0.66 48.18
CA TYR A 1002 -7.95 -1.92 48.94
C TYR A 1002 -7.46 -3.10 48.10
N GLU A 1003 -6.60 -3.96 48.66
CA GLU A 1003 -6.18 -5.23 48.05
C GLU A 1003 -7.28 -6.31 48.12
N TYR A 1004 -7.33 -7.18 47.10
CA TYR A 1004 -7.84 -8.55 47.23
C TYR A 1004 -6.93 -9.52 46.46
N LYS A 1005 -6.62 -10.68 47.05
CA LYS A 1005 -5.72 -11.71 46.50
C LYS A 1005 -6.45 -13.05 46.39
N SER A 1006 -6.11 -13.85 45.38
CA SER A 1006 -6.37 -15.29 45.38
C SER A 1006 -5.31 -16.03 44.54
N GLU A 1007 -4.75 -17.10 45.11
CA GLU A 1007 -3.72 -17.96 44.54
C GLU A 1007 -4.34 -19.09 43.70
N SER A 1008 -3.54 -19.75 42.85
CA SER A 1008 -3.91 -20.95 42.09
C SER A 1008 -2.97 -22.12 42.40
N TYR A 1009 -3.50 -23.35 42.34
CA TYR A 1009 -2.78 -24.60 42.57
C TYR A 1009 -2.98 -25.58 41.40
N GLU A 1010 -1.95 -26.37 41.09
CA GLU A 1010 -1.94 -27.38 40.01
C GLU A 1010 -2.73 -28.65 40.36
N TYR A 1011 -3.15 -29.40 39.32
CA TYR A 1011 -3.45 -30.83 39.43
C TYR A 1011 -3.05 -31.59 38.15
N LYS A 1012 -2.65 -32.87 38.29
CA LYS A 1012 -2.26 -33.78 37.19
C LYS A 1012 -3.00 -35.12 37.30
N SER A 1013 -3.46 -35.69 36.18
CA SER A 1013 -3.63 -37.15 36.00
C SER A 1013 -3.93 -37.54 34.53
N GLU A 1014 -3.52 -38.73 34.12
CA GLU A 1014 -3.58 -39.26 32.73
C GLU A 1014 -4.71 -40.32 32.52
N SER A 1015 -5.16 -40.46 31.26
CA SER A 1015 -5.72 -41.68 30.59
C SER A 1015 -6.90 -42.48 31.18
N TYR A 1016 -7.98 -42.71 30.39
CA TYR A 1016 -8.34 -44.00 29.73
C TYR A 1016 -9.71 -43.92 28.98
N GLU A 1017 -10.10 -45.00 28.27
CA GLU A 1017 -10.98 -45.00 27.08
C GLU A 1017 -12.50 -45.30 27.28
N TYR A 1018 -13.31 -44.74 26.35
CA TYR A 1018 -14.55 -45.27 25.70
C TYR A 1018 -15.71 -45.95 26.47
N ASN A 1019 -16.95 -45.38 26.40
CA ASN A 1019 -18.13 -46.02 25.74
C ASN A 1019 -19.48 -45.23 25.82
N SER A 1020 -20.18 -45.21 24.67
CA SER A 1020 -21.65 -45.23 24.40
C SER A 1020 -22.72 -44.54 25.29
N GLU A 1021 -23.41 -43.56 24.65
CA GLU A 1021 -24.88 -43.48 24.44
C GLU A 1021 -25.92 -43.48 25.59
N SER A 1022 -26.67 -42.36 25.69
CA SER A 1022 -28.13 -42.24 25.39
C SER A 1022 -29.14 -41.69 26.44
N TYR A 1023 -30.12 -40.97 25.87
CA TYR A 1023 -31.50 -40.63 26.31
C TYR A 1023 -31.85 -39.40 27.17
N GLU A 1024 -33.00 -38.85 26.77
CA GLU A 1024 -33.68 -37.59 27.13
C GLU A 1024 -34.49 -37.70 28.44
N TYR A 1025 -34.80 -36.57 29.09
CA TYR A 1025 -36.19 -36.04 29.11
C TYR A 1025 -36.28 -34.60 29.68
N ASN A 1026 -37.42 -33.95 29.44
CA ASN A 1026 -37.73 -32.53 29.68
C ASN A 1026 -38.47 -32.25 31.01
N SER A 1027 -38.46 -30.96 31.40
CA SER A 1027 -39.59 -30.21 32.02
C SER A 1027 -40.03 -30.56 33.47
N GLU A 1028 -40.64 -29.67 34.29
CA GLU A 1028 -40.80 -28.19 34.31
C GLU A 1028 -41.42 -27.72 35.66
N SER A 1029 -41.54 -26.40 35.85
CA SER A 1029 -42.64 -25.69 36.57
C SER A 1029 -42.68 -25.68 38.12
N TYR A 1030 -43.29 -24.74 38.84
CA TYR A 1030 -43.92 -23.40 38.59
C TYR A 1030 -43.59 -22.49 39.82
N GLU A 1031 -44.03 -21.24 40.06
CA GLU A 1031 -45.09 -20.33 39.54
C GLU A 1031 -44.65 -18.85 39.85
N TYR A 1032 -45.50 -17.82 39.76
CA TYR A 1032 -45.67 -16.95 38.58
C TYR A 1032 -46.16 -15.54 39.02
N ASN A 1033 -46.52 -14.68 38.06
CA ASN A 1033 -47.22 -13.39 38.11
C ASN A 1033 -46.39 -12.11 38.38
N SER A 1034 -46.58 -11.00 37.65
CA SER A 1034 -47.40 -10.68 36.44
C SER A 1034 -47.18 -9.18 36.13
N GLU A 1035 -47.38 -8.56 34.96
CA GLU A 1035 -47.67 -8.87 33.54
C GLU A 1035 -47.64 -7.48 32.83
N SER A 1036 -47.22 -7.25 31.57
CA SER A 1036 -47.97 -7.46 30.30
C SER A 1036 -47.43 -6.43 29.27
N TYR A 1037 -47.50 -6.56 27.94
CA TYR A 1037 -47.65 -7.72 27.05
C TYR A 1037 -47.14 -7.38 25.62
N GLU A 1038 -46.49 -8.36 24.99
CA GLU A 1038 -46.48 -8.80 23.56
C GLU A 1038 -46.44 -7.80 22.38
N TYR A 1039 -45.57 -7.92 21.35
CA TYR A 1039 -45.10 -9.05 20.49
C TYR A 1039 -46.01 -9.37 19.30
N LYS A 1040 -45.45 -9.35 18.07
CA LYS A 1040 -45.59 -10.42 17.04
C LYS A 1040 -44.78 -10.13 15.77
N SER A 1041 -44.11 -11.18 15.29
CA SER A 1041 -43.59 -11.33 13.93
C SER A 1041 -44.67 -11.91 13.01
N GLU A 1042 -44.66 -11.56 11.73
CA GLU A 1042 -45.26 -12.40 10.68
C GLU A 1042 -44.57 -12.17 9.32
N SER A 1043 -44.39 -13.26 8.57
CA SER A 1043 -43.91 -13.31 7.18
C SER A 1043 -45.08 -13.69 6.27
N TYR A 1044 -45.17 -13.20 5.01
CA TYR A 1044 -45.80 -13.94 3.88
C TYR A 1044 -45.56 -13.25 2.51
N GLU A 1045 -46.05 -13.89 1.44
CA GLU A 1045 -45.49 -13.86 0.07
C GLU A 1045 -46.02 -12.79 -0.92
N TYR A 1046 -45.18 -12.58 -1.94
CA TYR A 1046 -45.40 -12.19 -3.34
C TYR A 1046 -46.83 -11.82 -3.83
N LYS A 1047 -46.94 -10.64 -4.46
CA LYS A 1047 -47.82 -10.40 -5.63
C LYS A 1047 -47.17 -9.48 -6.65
N SER A 1048 -47.22 -9.89 -7.91
CA SER A 1048 -46.93 -9.09 -9.10
C SER A 1048 -48.22 -8.53 -9.71
N GLU A 1049 -48.19 -7.32 -10.28
CA GLU A 1049 -49.06 -6.93 -11.41
C GLU A 1049 -48.47 -5.73 -12.17
N SER A 1050 -48.95 -5.48 -13.38
CA SER A 1050 -48.21 -4.83 -14.48
C SER A 1050 -49.00 -3.73 -15.22
N TYR A 1051 -48.40 -3.19 -16.30
CA TYR A 1051 -48.93 -2.20 -17.28
C TYR A 1051 -48.82 -0.72 -16.84
N GLU A 1052 -48.65 0.28 -17.72
CA GLU A 1052 -48.63 0.27 -19.20
C GLU A 1052 -47.66 1.30 -19.82
N TYR A 1053 -47.64 1.32 -21.16
CA TYR A 1053 -46.68 1.93 -22.08
C TYR A 1053 -46.85 3.45 -22.28
N ASN A 1054 -45.77 4.16 -22.62
CA ASN A 1054 -45.87 5.25 -23.59
C ASN A 1054 -44.54 5.49 -24.32
N SER A 1055 -44.61 5.43 -25.64
CA SER A 1055 -43.50 5.70 -26.56
C SER A 1055 -43.61 7.08 -27.16
N GLU A 1056 -42.50 7.80 -27.30
CA GLU A 1056 -42.31 8.72 -28.43
C GLU A 1056 -40.92 8.54 -29.04
N SER A 1057 -40.87 8.64 -30.36
CA SER A 1057 -39.73 8.40 -31.24
C SER A 1057 -39.54 9.60 -32.15
N TYR A 1058 -38.32 10.04 -32.42
CA TYR A 1058 -37.87 10.67 -33.70
C TYR A 1058 -36.33 10.66 -33.70
N GLU A 1059 -35.68 9.84 -34.52
CA GLU A 1059 -35.25 10.10 -35.91
C GLU A 1059 -34.11 11.13 -36.08
N TYR A 1060 -32.89 10.56 -36.09
CA TYR A 1060 -31.78 10.80 -37.02
C TYR A 1060 -31.65 12.16 -37.75
N ASN A 1061 -30.46 12.75 -37.65
CA ASN A 1061 -29.85 13.41 -38.81
C ASN A 1061 -28.32 13.19 -38.79
N SER A 1062 -27.80 12.71 -39.92
CA SER A 1062 -26.38 12.50 -40.15
C SER A 1062 -25.86 13.50 -41.16
N GLU A 1063 -24.74 14.16 -40.87
CA GLU A 1063 -23.88 14.75 -41.89
C GLU A 1063 -22.43 14.28 -41.71
N SER A 1064 -21.66 14.30 -42.78
CA SER A 1064 -20.38 13.60 -42.93
C SER A 1064 -19.42 14.39 -43.82
N TYR A 1065 -18.17 13.91 -43.92
CA TYR A 1065 -17.05 14.46 -44.72
C TYR A 1065 -16.36 15.70 -44.08
N GLU A 1066 -15.06 15.94 -44.25
CA GLU A 1066 -14.02 15.17 -44.97
C GLU A 1066 -12.61 15.35 -44.36
N TYR A 1067 -11.69 14.48 -44.77
CA TYR A 1067 -10.36 14.25 -44.18
C TYR A 1067 -9.28 15.22 -44.72
N LYS A 1068 -8.40 15.72 -43.84
CA LYS A 1068 -7.06 16.21 -44.23
C LYS A 1068 -5.98 15.78 -43.24
N SER A 1069 -5.11 14.90 -43.72
CA SER A 1069 -3.83 14.54 -43.08
C SER A 1069 -2.76 15.59 -43.34
N GLU A 1070 -1.87 15.82 -42.38
CA GLU A 1070 -0.45 16.05 -42.66
C GLU A 1070 0.41 15.64 -41.45
N SER A 1071 1.58 15.09 -41.72
CA SER A 1071 2.51 14.54 -40.72
C SER A 1071 3.65 15.52 -40.41
N TYR A 1072 4.30 15.41 -39.24
CA TYR A 1072 5.71 14.98 -39.12
C TYR A 1072 6.34 15.18 -37.72
N GLU A 1073 7.16 14.19 -37.34
CA GLU A 1073 8.38 14.21 -36.52
C GLU A 1073 8.41 14.67 -35.04
N TYR A 1074 8.81 13.69 -34.21
CA TYR A 1074 9.13 13.76 -32.79
C TYR A 1074 10.32 14.69 -32.46
N LYS A 1075 10.16 15.53 -31.43
CA LYS A 1075 11.26 15.97 -30.56
C LYS A 1075 10.86 15.80 -29.10
N ALA A 1076 11.79 15.30 -28.29
CA ALA A 1076 11.53 14.92 -26.90
C ALA A 1076 11.14 16.14 -26.05
N PHE A 1077 10.06 15.98 -25.27
CA PHE A 1077 9.60 16.99 -24.31
C PHE A 1077 10.21 16.75 -22.93
N GLN A 1078 10.65 17.85 -22.30
CA GLN A 1078 11.15 17.89 -20.93
C GLN A 1078 10.50 19.08 -20.21
N SER A 1079 9.16 19.05 -20.08
CA SER A 1079 8.36 19.96 -19.26
C SER A 1079 6.88 19.55 -19.33
N PHE A 1080 6.31 19.06 -18.23
CA PHE A 1080 4.87 18.95 -18.03
C PHE A 1080 4.54 19.31 -16.57
N PHE A 1081 4.61 20.60 -16.27
CA PHE A 1081 4.11 21.24 -15.05
C PHE A 1081 3.87 22.74 -15.33
N GLU A 1082 3.12 23.06 -16.38
CA GLU A 1082 2.74 24.46 -16.69
C GLU A 1082 1.52 24.63 -17.64
N ASN A 1083 0.74 23.58 -17.93
CA ASN A 1083 -0.30 23.62 -18.99
C ASN A 1083 -1.76 23.85 -18.53
N ASP A 1084 -2.04 23.94 -17.23
CA ASP A 1084 -3.40 24.32 -16.74
C ASP A 1084 -3.72 25.81 -16.94
N CYS A 1085 -2.74 26.63 -17.34
CA CYS A 1085 -2.91 28.05 -17.65
C CYS A 1085 -3.42 28.35 -19.08
N ILE A 1086 -3.71 27.34 -19.91
CA ILE A 1086 -4.17 27.55 -21.30
C ILE A 1086 -5.69 27.42 -21.44
N PHE A 1087 -6.36 26.58 -20.64
CA PHE A 1087 -7.82 26.44 -20.69
C PHE A 1087 -8.59 27.67 -20.19
N SER A 1088 -8.02 28.44 -19.25
CA SER A 1088 -8.62 29.70 -18.78
C SER A 1088 -8.63 30.81 -19.85
N LYS A 1089 -7.81 30.69 -20.91
CA LYS A 1089 -7.65 31.74 -21.92
C LYS A 1089 -8.56 31.58 -23.14
N ILE A 1090 -8.92 30.34 -23.50
CA ILE A 1090 -9.87 30.07 -24.59
C ILE A 1090 -11.31 30.44 -24.18
N HIS A 1091 -11.62 30.43 -22.88
CA HIS A 1091 -12.96 30.74 -22.37
C HIS A 1091 -13.29 32.24 -22.23
N GLN A 1092 -12.30 33.13 -22.36
CA GLN A 1092 -12.50 34.60 -22.31
C GLN A 1092 -12.66 35.26 -23.69
N ASP A 1093 -12.09 34.69 -24.76
CA ASP A 1093 -12.10 35.31 -26.09
C ASP A 1093 -13.36 35.00 -26.95
N LEU A 1094 -14.34 34.27 -26.40
CA LEU A 1094 -15.57 33.87 -27.12
C LEU A 1094 -16.82 34.73 -26.81
N PHE A 1095 -16.74 35.73 -25.92
CA PHE A 1095 -17.89 36.56 -25.51
C PHE A 1095 -17.61 38.08 -25.42
N ARG A 1096 -16.81 38.63 -26.34
CA ARG A 1096 -16.82 40.06 -26.67
C ARG A 1096 -16.89 40.25 -28.19
N ASP A 1097 -18.08 40.53 -28.72
CA ASP A 1097 -18.32 41.68 -29.61
C ASP A 1097 -19.81 41.86 -30.02
N ASN A 1098 -20.25 43.13 -29.95
CA ASN A 1098 -21.49 43.76 -30.46
C ASN A 1098 -22.61 44.12 -29.46
N PRO A 1099 -22.60 45.35 -28.93
CA PRO A 1099 -23.74 46.28 -28.93
C PRO A 1099 -23.79 47.11 -30.25
N PRO A 1100 -24.91 47.80 -30.56
CA PRO A 1100 -25.08 48.59 -31.79
C PRO A 1100 -24.28 49.90 -31.86
#